data_AF-A0A7X7S9H0-F1
#
_entry.id   AF-A0A7X7S9H0-F1
#
_cell.length_a   1.000
_cell.length_b   1.000
_cell.length_c   1.000
_cell.angle_alpha   90.00
_cell.angle_beta   90.00
_cell.angle_gamma   90.00
#
_symmetry.space_group_name_H-M   'P 1'
#
loop_
_entity.id
_entity.type
_entity.pdbx_description
1 polymer ?
#
loop_
_entity_poly.entity_id
_entity_poly.type
_entity_poly.pdbx_seq_one_letter_code
_entity_poly.pdbx_strand_id
1 'polypeptide(L)'
;MTGIIELPYHYFGSRVLNLDDPMMHGTDIKVLQHLLNMLPGNIIPEKLITDGIYDTKTRNAVNAFKKHFNLKINGQVDYPTYYALGHRAGKYALNQPVFSSRALAPGAQGDDVLVLQQRMSSLAKTCLCHTPNSHYTPETAQAVQRFQEDFNHLTPNGFAGPGMFEELIIQSPMGGRTLAQGLHGYDIYWLQYYLYQLGFYNHPLTGYFDSKTVEAVKDFQRAAEIPSDGVVGPETFLALGTTMAYPAIGYTYRVNNDDSLIKVAALFAKKPEDIASFNNISPASKLTAGSLIAIPAPLTFHRAHKGMTITDLSALYGINQDRLHAANWHLPGKYLQPDQLVVLPGYLEDFRGDIVYLNQTPSGQELKTINLMNCTVKICDLIKDVDENRLFLNKDQNIASFFVNNGDSLVSYDFKCGKKEWIKLPYSARGTELDWAHNGNKIVVDDGLIIDPKSGNLLLSFKGSKYRWLKDGETLMFYENNTTLKQRNIVTGEENELFSLFQDSLWFYNVSPDDSKLVIIAFMPPGHVTVTYVYDLNTKELKEIGMNDFAEQWFNKSNRLLLQKRELFGDYKCFYYNRINLVDPDGAQQSQELVAKGVELGVNSIAIDDLSFIFIMFNPNAFYPIKPRMRDLYIKKVGSHLVTQLTWGEMVYSPAYHR
;
A
#
# COMPACT_ATOMS: atom_id res chain seq x y z
N MET A 1 -12.75 -43.22 -0.47
CA MET A 1 -12.59 -42.67 0.89
C MET A 1 -11.09 -42.51 1.16
N THR A 2 -10.50 -41.39 0.76
CA THR A 2 -9.15 -41.01 1.19
C THR A 2 -9.31 -40.24 2.49
N GLY A 3 -9.23 -40.95 3.62
CA GLY A 3 -9.20 -40.31 4.92
C GLY A 3 -8.02 -39.35 4.98
N ILE A 4 -8.29 -38.06 5.19
CA ILE A 4 -7.24 -37.09 5.49
C ILE A 4 -6.65 -37.55 6.82
N ILE A 5 -5.42 -38.06 6.80
CA ILE A 5 -4.68 -38.33 8.02
C ILE A 5 -4.44 -36.97 8.67
N GLU A 6 -5.08 -36.73 9.82
CA GLU A 6 -4.86 -35.53 10.60
C GLU A 6 -3.42 -35.60 11.15
N LEU A 7 -2.58 -34.63 10.77
CA LEU A 7 -1.19 -34.60 11.22
C LEU A 7 -1.16 -34.39 12.74
N PRO A 8 -0.33 -35.13 13.49
CA PRO A 8 -0.16 -34.89 14.91
C PRO A 8 0.40 -33.49 15.12
N TYR A 9 -0.23 -32.75 16.02
CA TYR A 9 0.21 -31.41 16.35
C TYR A 9 1.46 -31.46 17.22
N HIS A 10 2.51 -30.76 16.79
CA HIS A 10 3.74 -30.57 17.55
C HIS A 10 4.14 -29.10 17.47
N TYR A 11 4.48 -28.50 18.63
CA TYR A 11 4.98 -27.13 18.64
C TYR A 11 6.30 -27.05 17.86
N PHE A 12 6.42 -26.04 17.00
CA PHE A 12 7.65 -25.80 16.27
C PHE A 12 8.80 -25.55 17.25
N GLY A 13 9.92 -26.28 17.13
CA GLY A 13 11.04 -26.18 18.08
C GLY A 13 10.97 -27.11 19.30
N SER A 14 9.89 -27.88 19.48
CA SER A 14 9.71 -28.76 20.66
C SER A 14 10.52 -30.06 20.62
N ARG A 15 10.93 -30.51 19.43
CA ARG A 15 11.69 -31.76 19.23
C ARG A 15 12.73 -31.60 18.12
N VAL A 16 13.75 -32.45 18.13
CA VAL A 16 14.72 -32.55 17.02
C VAL A 16 14.05 -33.30 15.87
N LEU A 17 14.07 -32.72 14.67
CA LEU A 17 13.52 -33.38 13.47
C LEU A 17 14.63 -34.11 12.73
N ASN A 18 14.35 -35.33 12.26
CA ASN A 18 15.29 -36.15 11.52
C ASN A 18 14.55 -37.11 10.57
N LEU A 19 15.29 -37.65 9.60
CA LEU A 19 14.82 -38.78 8.81
C LEU A 19 14.99 -40.06 9.63
N ASP A 20 13.87 -40.54 10.19
CA ASP A 20 13.79 -41.76 11.00
C ASP A 20 12.94 -42.83 10.28
N ASP A 21 12.95 -44.07 10.82
CA ASP A 21 12.09 -45.18 10.40
C ASP A 21 11.25 -45.65 11.61
N PRO A 22 9.93 -45.42 11.63
CA PRO A 22 9.11 -44.76 10.60
C PRO A 22 9.39 -43.24 10.48
N MET A 23 9.11 -42.66 9.32
CA MET A 23 9.32 -41.23 9.07
C MET A 23 8.55 -40.35 10.06
N MET A 24 9.22 -39.31 10.56
CA MET A 24 8.58 -38.31 11.40
C MET A 24 7.51 -37.56 10.59
N HIS A 25 6.37 -37.31 11.24
CA HIS A 25 5.27 -36.53 10.69
C HIS A 25 4.73 -35.56 11.74
N GLY A 26 4.21 -34.42 11.31
CA GLY A 26 3.63 -33.44 12.21
C GLY A 26 3.51 -32.04 11.63
N THR A 27 2.79 -31.18 12.35
CA THR A 27 2.59 -29.79 11.93
C THR A 27 3.87 -28.95 12.01
N ASP A 28 4.78 -29.24 12.93
CA ASP A 28 6.11 -28.64 13.02
C ASP A 28 6.96 -28.85 11.76
N ILE A 29 6.90 -30.05 11.16
CA ILE A 29 7.58 -30.35 9.90
C ILE A 29 6.93 -29.59 8.74
N LYS A 30 5.60 -29.43 8.75
CA LYS A 30 4.89 -28.66 7.75
C LYS A 30 5.29 -27.17 7.79
N VAL A 31 5.44 -26.61 8.99
CA VAL A 31 5.98 -25.25 9.19
C VAL A 31 7.41 -25.16 8.67
N LEU A 32 8.28 -26.13 8.99
CA LEU A 32 9.66 -26.19 8.46
C LEU A 32 9.67 -26.15 6.92
N GLN A 33 8.88 -27.02 6.27
CA GLN A 33 8.82 -27.10 4.82
C GLN A 33 8.36 -25.78 4.20
N HIS A 34 7.41 -25.08 4.82
CA HIS A 34 7.00 -23.72 4.41
C HIS A 34 8.16 -22.73 4.51
N LEU A 35 8.84 -22.66 5.65
CA LEU A 35 9.96 -21.73 5.85
C LEU A 35 11.11 -21.98 4.87
N LEU A 36 11.45 -23.24 4.60
CA LEU A 36 12.50 -23.58 3.62
C LEU A 36 12.10 -23.19 2.20
N ASN A 37 10.83 -23.40 1.80
CA ASN A 37 10.33 -23.00 0.49
C ASN A 37 10.35 -21.48 0.25
N MET A 38 10.38 -20.69 1.32
CA MET A 38 10.46 -19.23 1.26
C MET A 38 11.88 -18.71 0.96
N LEU A 39 12.91 -19.57 0.99
CA LEU A 39 14.28 -19.22 0.61
C LEU A 39 14.52 -19.47 -0.89
N PRO A 40 15.46 -18.74 -1.52
CA PRO A 40 15.75 -18.89 -2.95
C PRO A 40 16.46 -20.20 -3.30
N GLY A 41 16.41 -20.58 -4.58
CA GLY A 41 16.98 -21.81 -5.13
C GLY A 41 18.49 -22.00 -4.91
N ASN A 42 19.24 -20.91 -4.72
CA ASN A 42 20.67 -20.99 -4.39
C ASN A 42 20.92 -21.40 -2.93
N ILE A 43 19.92 -21.25 -2.04
CA ILE A 43 19.95 -21.72 -0.65
C ILE A 43 19.23 -23.06 -0.54
N ILE A 44 18.02 -23.17 -1.11
CA ILE A 44 17.18 -24.38 -1.10
C ILE A 44 16.90 -24.80 -2.55
N PRO A 45 17.69 -25.75 -3.11
CA PRO A 45 17.66 -26.05 -4.54
C PRO A 45 16.37 -26.70 -5.06
N GLU A 46 15.66 -27.42 -4.20
CA GLU A 46 14.44 -28.15 -4.58
C GLU A 46 13.26 -27.66 -3.75
N LYS A 47 12.15 -27.34 -4.42
CA LYS A 47 10.88 -26.99 -3.77
C LYS A 47 10.27 -28.20 -3.09
N LEU A 48 9.92 -28.05 -1.82
CA LEU A 48 9.33 -29.10 -0.99
C LEU A 48 7.82 -29.15 -1.15
N ILE A 49 7.26 -30.35 -1.05
CA ILE A 49 5.84 -30.54 -0.77
C ILE A 49 5.64 -30.24 0.72
N THR A 50 4.62 -29.46 1.06
CA THR A 50 4.32 -29.07 2.45
C THR A 50 3.28 -30.01 3.07
N ASP A 51 3.63 -31.29 3.17
CA ASP A 51 2.78 -32.38 3.64
C ASP A 51 2.98 -32.74 5.13
N GLY A 52 3.99 -32.16 5.78
CA GLY A 52 4.32 -32.44 7.16
C GLY A 52 5.08 -33.76 7.37
N ILE A 53 5.67 -34.34 6.32
CA ILE A 53 6.46 -35.58 6.40
C ILE A 53 7.96 -35.25 6.25
N TYR A 54 8.79 -35.70 7.19
CA TYR A 54 10.24 -35.50 7.13
C TYR A 54 10.89 -36.56 6.24
N ASP A 55 10.78 -36.37 4.94
CA ASP A 55 11.30 -37.28 3.93
C ASP A 55 12.76 -36.93 3.52
N THR A 56 13.29 -37.69 2.56
CA THR A 56 14.65 -37.46 2.01
C THR A 56 14.79 -36.06 1.38
N LYS A 57 13.74 -35.52 0.73
CA LYS A 57 13.78 -34.18 0.14
C LYS A 57 13.87 -33.11 1.23
N THR A 58 13.07 -33.23 2.27
CA THR A 58 13.09 -32.36 3.45
C THR A 58 14.48 -32.40 4.12
N ARG A 59 15.05 -33.60 4.31
CA ARG A 59 16.42 -33.76 4.81
C ARG A 59 17.47 -33.06 3.94
N ASN A 60 17.35 -33.17 2.61
CA ASN A 60 18.27 -32.54 1.67
C ASN A 60 18.17 -31.00 1.72
N ALA A 61 16.96 -30.46 1.79
CA ALA A 61 16.73 -29.02 1.96
C ALA A 61 17.29 -28.52 3.31
N VAL A 62 17.11 -29.27 4.40
CA VAL A 62 17.72 -28.96 5.70
C VAL A 62 19.26 -28.97 5.60
N ASN A 63 19.85 -29.96 4.93
CA ASN A 63 21.30 -29.97 4.70
C ASN A 63 21.78 -28.77 3.88
N ALA A 64 21.03 -28.34 2.87
CA ALA A 64 21.34 -27.16 2.07
C ALA A 64 21.26 -25.87 2.90
N PHE A 65 20.19 -25.71 3.69
CA PHE A 65 20.05 -24.62 4.67
C PHE A 65 21.23 -24.58 5.65
N LYS A 66 21.55 -25.73 6.26
CA LYS A 66 22.65 -25.84 7.24
C LYS A 66 23.99 -25.53 6.59
N LYS A 67 24.22 -25.99 5.35
CA LYS A 67 25.44 -25.67 4.59
C LYS A 67 25.54 -24.16 4.35
N HIS A 68 24.45 -23.52 3.91
CA HIS A 68 24.44 -22.08 3.65
C HIS A 68 24.76 -21.27 4.91
N PHE A 69 24.20 -21.65 6.07
CA PHE A 69 24.40 -20.95 7.34
C PHE A 69 25.56 -21.49 8.19
N ASN A 70 26.46 -22.29 7.61
CA ASN A 70 27.63 -22.87 8.30
C ASN A 70 27.30 -23.63 9.61
N LEU A 71 26.22 -24.41 9.58
CA LEU A 71 25.78 -25.30 10.65
C LEU A 71 26.25 -26.74 10.40
N LYS A 72 26.29 -27.57 11.45
CA LYS A 72 26.69 -28.99 11.35
C LYS A 72 25.76 -29.78 10.43
N ILE A 73 26.25 -30.23 9.28
CA ILE A 73 25.46 -30.96 8.27
C ILE A 73 25.29 -32.42 8.72
N ASN A 74 24.12 -32.76 9.27
CA ASN A 74 23.75 -34.13 9.69
C ASN A 74 22.31 -34.50 9.33
N GLY A 75 21.57 -33.63 8.63
CA GLY A 75 20.18 -33.81 8.28
C GLY A 75 19.21 -33.63 9.45
N GLN A 76 19.65 -33.15 10.61
CA GLN A 76 18.78 -32.91 11.77
C GLN A 76 18.41 -31.44 11.89
N VAL A 77 17.19 -31.16 12.32
CA VAL A 77 16.75 -29.83 12.78
C VAL A 77 16.91 -29.79 14.30
N ASP A 78 18.10 -29.40 14.73
CA ASP A 78 18.50 -29.22 16.13
C ASP A 78 18.29 -27.77 16.60
N TYR A 79 18.56 -27.49 17.88
CA TYR A 79 18.39 -26.13 18.42
C TYR A 79 19.17 -25.03 17.67
N PRO A 80 20.43 -25.23 17.23
CA PRO A 80 21.10 -24.28 16.35
C PRO A 80 20.35 -24.04 15.04
N THR A 81 19.77 -25.09 14.45
CA THR A 81 18.97 -24.98 13.22
C THR A 81 17.69 -24.18 13.45
N TYR A 82 16.95 -24.45 14.53
CA TYR A 82 15.77 -23.64 14.91
C TYR A 82 16.12 -22.17 15.14
N TYR A 83 17.25 -21.90 15.82
CA TYR A 83 17.70 -20.55 16.07
C TYR A 83 18.03 -19.80 14.77
N ALA A 84 18.67 -20.47 13.80
CA ALA A 84 18.90 -19.92 12.46
C ALA A 84 17.60 -19.78 11.64
N LEU A 85 16.55 -20.55 11.92
CA LEU A 85 15.21 -20.34 11.37
C LEU A 85 14.45 -19.18 12.07
N GLY A 86 15.09 -18.46 12.99
CA GLY A 86 14.50 -17.34 13.72
C GLY A 86 13.60 -17.77 14.89
N HIS A 87 13.76 -19.00 15.39
CA HIS A 87 12.97 -19.56 16.48
C HIS A 87 13.85 -19.98 17.67
N ARG A 88 13.67 -19.35 18.83
CA ARG A 88 14.47 -19.65 20.03
C ARG A 88 13.95 -20.93 20.70
N ALA A 89 14.78 -21.97 20.76
CA ALA A 89 14.47 -23.24 21.42
C ALA A 89 15.69 -23.80 22.17
N GLY A 90 15.43 -24.70 23.13
CA GLY A 90 16.47 -25.34 23.95
C GLY A 90 17.37 -24.31 24.64
N LYS A 91 18.69 -24.46 24.52
CA LYS A 91 19.66 -23.55 25.14
C LYS A 91 19.55 -22.07 24.69
N TYR A 92 18.94 -21.80 23.52
CA TYR A 92 18.76 -20.43 23.01
C TYR A 92 17.55 -19.72 23.61
N ALA A 93 16.69 -20.44 24.34
CA ALA A 93 15.58 -19.87 25.08
C ALA A 93 16.00 -19.29 26.44
N LEU A 94 17.26 -19.49 26.88
CA LEU A 94 17.82 -18.90 28.11
C LEU A 94 16.96 -19.15 29.36
N ASN A 95 16.42 -20.37 29.50
CA ASN A 95 15.51 -20.78 30.58
C ASN A 95 14.19 -19.98 30.63
N GLN A 96 13.84 -19.25 29.57
CA GLN A 96 12.54 -18.60 29.40
C GLN A 96 11.55 -19.52 28.65
N PRO A 97 10.24 -19.29 28.80
CA PRO A 97 9.24 -19.94 27.98
C PRO A 97 9.55 -19.78 26.48
N VAL A 98 9.49 -20.87 25.73
CA VAL A 98 9.71 -20.87 24.28
C VAL A 98 8.45 -20.34 23.61
N PHE A 99 8.61 -19.47 22.62
CA PHE A 99 7.47 -19.02 21.81
C PHE A 99 6.73 -20.25 21.23
N SER A 100 5.41 -20.24 21.31
CA SER A 100 4.52 -21.36 21.01
C SER A 100 4.49 -22.51 22.01
N SER A 101 5.32 -22.61 23.05
CA SER A 101 5.30 -23.79 23.95
C SER A 101 4.10 -23.86 24.91
N ARG A 102 3.26 -22.82 24.94
CA ARG A 102 2.01 -22.73 25.72
C ARG A 102 1.05 -21.73 25.06
N ALA A 103 -0.24 -21.81 25.41
CA ALA A 103 -1.20 -20.79 25.04
C ALA A 103 -0.93 -19.46 25.78
N LEU A 104 -1.21 -18.34 25.13
CA LEU A 104 -1.07 -16.98 25.70
C LEU A 104 -2.41 -16.24 25.64
N ALA A 105 -2.71 -15.50 26.71
CA ALA A 105 -3.95 -14.79 26.94
C ALA A 105 -3.67 -13.56 27.82
N PRO A 106 -4.62 -12.61 27.98
CA PRO A 106 -4.48 -11.48 28.89
C PRO A 106 -3.94 -11.89 30.27
N GLY A 107 -2.89 -11.19 30.71
CA GLY A 107 -2.16 -11.47 31.96
C GLY A 107 -0.93 -12.37 31.80
N ALA A 108 -0.73 -13.04 30.67
CA ALA A 108 0.50 -13.77 30.39
C ALA A 108 1.70 -12.81 30.28
N GLN A 109 2.86 -13.28 30.75
CA GLN A 109 4.13 -12.53 30.68
C GLN A 109 5.28 -13.46 30.33
N GLY A 110 6.34 -12.90 29.74
CA GLY A 110 7.59 -13.62 29.44
C GLY A 110 8.14 -13.33 28.04
N ASP A 111 9.30 -13.92 27.74
CA ASP A 111 9.95 -13.76 26.43
C ASP A 111 9.10 -14.33 25.29
N ASP A 112 8.31 -15.38 25.52
CA ASP A 112 7.36 -15.90 24.53
C ASP A 112 6.30 -14.85 24.13
N VAL A 113 5.84 -14.04 25.07
CA VAL A 113 4.98 -12.88 24.80
C VAL A 113 5.73 -11.80 24.03
N LEU A 114 7.00 -11.54 24.35
CA LEU A 114 7.83 -10.59 23.59
C LEU A 114 8.00 -11.03 22.14
N VAL A 115 8.32 -12.31 21.91
CA VAL A 115 8.47 -12.89 20.57
C VAL A 115 7.15 -12.83 19.80
N LEU A 116 6.02 -13.12 20.46
CA LEU A 116 4.68 -12.95 19.87
C LEU A 116 4.50 -11.51 19.38
N GLN A 117 4.72 -10.53 20.26
CA GLN A 117 4.54 -9.12 19.95
C GLN A 117 5.50 -8.67 18.83
N GLN A 118 6.78 -9.03 18.88
CA GLN A 118 7.75 -8.70 17.83
C GLN A 118 7.35 -9.27 16.47
N ARG A 119 6.93 -10.55 16.42
CA ARG A 119 6.43 -11.19 15.19
C ARG A 119 5.23 -10.44 14.62
N MET A 120 4.31 -10.00 15.48
CA MET A 120 3.13 -9.25 15.06
C MET A 120 3.45 -7.82 14.62
N SER A 121 4.47 -7.19 15.21
CA SER A 121 4.95 -5.86 14.83
C SER A 121 5.54 -5.82 13.43
N SER A 122 6.18 -6.91 12.98
CA SER A 122 6.83 -6.99 11.66
C SER A 122 5.95 -7.52 10.54
N LEU A 123 4.66 -7.75 10.80
CA LEU A 123 3.69 -8.10 9.75
C LEU A 123 3.50 -6.90 8.80
N ALA A 124 3.45 -7.19 7.49
CA ALA A 124 3.16 -6.18 6.48
C ALA A 124 1.78 -5.52 6.75
N LYS A 125 0.77 -6.34 7.07
CA LYS A 125 -0.47 -5.90 7.70
C LYS A 125 -0.26 -5.85 9.21
N THR A 126 0.22 -4.71 9.70
CA THR A 126 0.47 -4.50 11.13
C THR A 126 -0.83 -4.63 11.93
N CYS A 127 -0.79 -5.39 13.03
CA CYS A 127 -1.91 -5.58 13.96
C CYS A 127 -1.61 -5.01 15.36
N LEU A 128 -0.33 -4.92 15.75
CA LEU A 128 0.10 -4.47 17.07
C LEU A 128 0.29 -2.94 17.10
N CYS A 129 -0.34 -2.27 18.08
CA CYS A 129 -0.37 -0.82 18.21
C CYS A 129 0.45 -0.26 19.38
N HIS A 130 1.39 -1.05 19.92
CA HIS A 130 2.29 -0.63 20.99
C HIS A 130 3.67 -1.26 20.83
N THR A 131 4.68 -0.70 21.49
CA THR A 131 6.01 -1.33 21.54
C THR A 131 5.92 -2.68 22.26
N PRO A 132 6.51 -3.76 21.72
CA PRO A 132 6.62 -5.04 22.41
C PRO A 132 7.30 -4.88 23.79
N ASN A 133 6.71 -5.48 24.82
CA ASN A 133 7.08 -5.27 26.22
C ASN A 133 6.98 -6.51 27.13
N SER A 134 6.78 -7.70 26.55
CA SER A 134 6.67 -8.98 27.28
C SER A 134 5.42 -9.16 28.14
N HIS A 135 4.46 -8.23 28.11
CA HIS A 135 3.18 -8.32 28.84
C HIS A 135 2.01 -8.47 27.86
N TYR A 136 1.21 -9.52 28.03
CA TYR A 136 0.03 -9.76 27.21
C TYR A 136 -1.13 -8.97 27.78
N THR A 137 -1.36 -7.78 27.23
CA THR A 137 -2.42 -6.87 27.66
C THR A 137 -3.69 -7.05 26.80
N PRO A 138 -4.82 -6.40 27.15
CA PRO A 138 -5.99 -6.36 26.27
C PRO A 138 -5.68 -5.83 24.86
N GLU A 139 -4.72 -4.90 24.71
CA GLU A 139 -4.29 -4.40 23.40
C GLU A 139 -3.58 -5.48 22.59
N THR A 140 -2.75 -6.31 23.24
CA THR A 140 -2.18 -7.51 22.59
C THR A 140 -3.28 -8.50 22.19
N ALA A 141 -4.30 -8.70 23.03
CA ALA A 141 -5.43 -9.57 22.72
C ALA A 141 -6.21 -9.08 21.49
N GLN A 142 -6.47 -7.78 21.38
CA GLN A 142 -7.11 -7.18 20.21
C GLN A 142 -6.26 -7.33 18.94
N ALA A 143 -4.94 -7.15 19.05
CA ALA A 143 -4.04 -7.39 17.93
C ALA A 143 -4.10 -8.86 17.48
N VAL A 144 -4.15 -9.80 18.43
CA VAL A 144 -4.25 -11.24 18.14
C VAL A 144 -5.57 -11.58 17.49
N GLN A 145 -6.67 -11.00 17.99
CA GLN A 145 -7.99 -11.14 17.39
C GLN A 145 -8.01 -10.67 15.94
N ARG A 146 -7.45 -9.49 15.63
CA ARG A 146 -7.36 -8.97 14.25
C ARG A 146 -6.55 -9.86 13.33
N PHE A 147 -5.45 -10.42 13.83
CA PHE A 147 -4.68 -11.40 13.05
C PHE A 147 -5.51 -12.65 12.78
N GLN A 148 -6.23 -13.17 13.78
CA GLN A 148 -7.10 -14.34 13.63
C GLN A 148 -8.24 -14.11 12.64
N GLU A 149 -8.79 -12.90 12.58
CA GLU A 149 -9.87 -12.52 11.65
C GLU A 149 -9.48 -12.68 10.18
N ASP A 150 -8.18 -12.75 9.85
CA ASP A 150 -7.71 -12.94 8.48
C ASP A 150 -7.76 -14.41 8.01
N PHE A 151 -7.95 -15.37 8.93
CA PHE A 151 -7.92 -16.80 8.62
C PHE A 151 -9.26 -17.45 8.94
N ASN A 152 -9.84 -18.17 7.98
CA ASN A 152 -11.13 -18.86 8.16
C ASN A 152 -11.06 -20.02 9.17
N HIS A 153 -9.87 -20.57 9.42
CA HIS A 153 -9.67 -21.72 10.30
C HIS A 153 -9.27 -21.32 11.73
N LEU A 154 -9.13 -20.02 12.01
CA LEU A 154 -8.83 -19.50 13.34
C LEU A 154 -10.09 -18.89 13.97
N THR A 155 -10.22 -19.03 15.28
CA THR A 155 -11.27 -18.35 16.05
C THR A 155 -10.76 -16.99 16.51
N PRO A 156 -11.42 -15.86 16.15
CA PRO A 156 -10.98 -14.52 16.51
C PRO A 156 -11.38 -14.17 17.95
N ASN A 157 -10.68 -14.75 18.93
CA ASN A 157 -11.00 -14.62 20.35
C ASN A 157 -9.90 -13.90 21.16
N GLY A 158 -8.80 -13.49 20.52
CA GLY A 158 -7.68 -12.85 21.21
C GLY A 158 -6.89 -13.80 22.10
N PHE A 159 -7.05 -15.12 21.95
CA PHE A 159 -6.20 -16.14 22.60
C PHE A 159 -5.19 -16.67 21.59
N ALA A 160 -3.89 -16.55 21.90
CA ALA A 160 -2.84 -17.09 21.05
C ALA A 160 -2.60 -18.56 21.38
N GLY A 161 -2.91 -19.44 20.43
CA GLY A 161 -2.81 -20.89 20.58
C GLY A 161 -2.22 -21.60 19.36
N PRO A 162 -2.16 -22.94 19.40
CA PRO A 162 -1.56 -23.80 18.39
C PRO A 162 -1.64 -23.35 16.92
N GLY A 163 -2.84 -23.34 16.34
CA GLY A 163 -3.02 -22.97 14.92
C GLY A 163 -2.62 -21.53 14.60
N MET A 164 -2.81 -20.60 15.55
CA MET A 164 -2.39 -19.21 15.37
C MET A 164 -0.86 -19.06 15.39
N PHE A 165 -0.15 -19.85 16.19
CA PHE A 165 1.31 -19.81 16.21
C PHE A 165 1.93 -20.30 14.90
N GLU A 166 1.36 -21.36 14.30
CA GLU A 166 1.82 -21.86 13.00
C GLU A 166 1.68 -20.78 11.92
N GLU A 167 0.49 -20.18 11.82
CA GLU A 167 0.25 -19.09 10.87
C GLU A 167 1.17 -17.91 11.17
N LEU A 168 1.33 -17.47 12.42
CA LEU A 168 2.20 -16.34 12.73
C LEU A 168 3.68 -16.62 12.41
N ILE A 169 4.17 -17.86 12.58
CA ILE A 169 5.54 -18.22 12.20
C ILE A 169 5.73 -18.11 10.69
N ILE A 170 4.76 -18.60 9.92
CA ILE A 170 4.79 -18.60 8.46
C ILE A 170 4.66 -17.17 7.91
N GLN A 171 3.74 -16.38 8.46
CA GLN A 171 3.39 -15.03 7.99
C GLN A 171 4.34 -13.94 8.49
N SER A 172 5.15 -14.20 9.52
CA SER A 172 6.14 -13.27 10.07
C SER A 172 7.56 -13.80 9.88
N PRO A 173 8.12 -13.65 8.66
CA PRO A 173 9.35 -14.33 8.30
C PRO A 173 10.61 -13.71 8.94
N MET A 174 10.51 -12.47 9.43
CA MET A 174 11.55 -11.82 10.25
C MET A 174 11.68 -12.40 11.65
N GLY A 175 10.85 -13.37 12.04
CA GLY A 175 10.93 -14.00 13.34
C GLY A 175 10.57 -13.03 14.48
N GLY A 176 11.14 -13.28 15.65
CA GLY A 176 10.97 -12.42 16.82
C GLY A 176 12.13 -12.58 17.80
N ARG A 177 13.35 -12.78 17.28
CA ARG A 177 14.56 -12.66 18.10
C ARG A 177 15.22 -11.33 17.78
N THR A 178 15.86 -10.72 18.77
CA THR A 178 16.74 -9.57 18.54
C THR A 178 17.82 -9.92 17.53
N LEU A 179 17.95 -9.11 16.47
CA LEU A 179 18.96 -9.30 15.42
C LEU A 179 20.10 -8.30 15.60
N ALA A 180 21.34 -8.77 15.52
CA ALA A 180 22.53 -7.95 15.70
C ALA A 180 23.69 -8.53 14.89
N GLN A 181 24.77 -7.75 14.77
CA GLN A 181 25.97 -8.11 14.03
C GLN A 181 26.50 -9.51 14.40
N GLY A 182 26.88 -10.28 13.37
CA GLY A 182 27.44 -11.62 13.52
C GLY A 182 26.41 -12.74 13.59
N LEU A 183 25.12 -12.42 13.83
CA LEU A 183 24.04 -13.39 13.66
C LEU A 183 23.81 -13.70 12.18
N HIS A 184 23.21 -14.85 11.93
CA HIS A 184 22.78 -15.28 10.60
C HIS A 184 21.50 -16.12 10.71
N GLY A 185 20.73 -16.19 9.63
CA GLY A 185 19.50 -16.97 9.59
C GLY A 185 18.46 -16.50 8.56
N TYR A 186 17.35 -17.23 8.57
CA TYR A 186 16.15 -16.98 7.78
C TYR A 186 15.57 -15.58 8.04
N ASP A 187 15.44 -15.20 9.30
CA ASP A 187 14.93 -13.88 9.70
C ASP A 187 15.78 -12.71 9.20
N ILE A 188 17.11 -12.88 9.16
CA ILE A 188 18.02 -11.86 8.66
C ILE A 188 17.93 -11.73 7.14
N TYR A 189 17.69 -12.83 6.41
CA TYR A 189 17.44 -12.78 4.97
C TYR A 189 16.20 -11.90 4.69
N TRP A 190 15.15 -12.05 5.50
CA TRP A 190 13.94 -11.24 5.39
C TRP A 190 14.09 -9.81 5.90
N LEU A 191 14.91 -9.57 6.93
CA LEU A 191 15.31 -8.20 7.32
C LEU A 191 15.97 -7.48 6.15
N GLN A 192 16.93 -8.11 5.47
CA GLN A 192 17.60 -7.54 4.31
C GLN A 192 16.60 -7.28 3.17
N TYR A 193 15.62 -8.18 2.97
CA TYR A 193 14.54 -7.97 1.99
C TYR A 193 13.70 -6.73 2.35
N TYR A 194 13.28 -6.58 3.61
CA TYR A 194 12.45 -5.45 4.05
C TYR A 194 13.23 -4.13 3.92
N LEU A 195 14.49 -4.11 4.32
CA LEU A 195 15.37 -2.95 4.13
C LEU A 195 15.58 -2.64 2.64
N TYR A 196 15.64 -3.65 1.78
CA TYR A 196 15.70 -3.46 0.33
C TYR A 196 14.42 -2.81 -0.22
N GLN A 197 13.24 -3.30 0.18
CA GLN A 197 11.96 -2.71 -0.23
C GLN A 197 11.82 -1.24 0.23
N LEU A 198 12.38 -0.93 1.40
CA LEU A 198 12.44 0.44 1.94
C LEU A 198 13.62 1.26 1.37
N GLY A 199 14.45 0.67 0.51
CA GLY A 199 15.60 1.30 -0.16
C GLY A 199 16.82 1.55 0.74
N PHE A 200 16.87 0.98 1.94
CA PHE A 200 18.03 1.06 2.84
C PHE A 200 19.08 -0.03 2.59
N TYR A 201 18.78 -1.03 1.75
CA TYR A 201 19.70 -2.11 1.41
C TYR A 201 19.70 -2.37 -0.10
N ASN A 202 20.87 -2.48 -0.72
CA ASN A 202 21.03 -2.69 -2.16
C ASN A 202 22.04 -3.80 -2.50
N HIS A 203 22.33 -4.68 -1.53
CA HIS A 203 23.24 -5.79 -1.65
C HIS A 203 22.47 -7.13 -1.78
N PRO A 204 23.16 -8.25 -2.11
CA PRO A 204 22.53 -9.56 -2.11
C PRO A 204 21.92 -9.91 -0.74
N LEU A 205 20.78 -10.60 -0.75
CA LEU A 205 20.14 -11.13 0.45
C LEU A 205 20.85 -12.43 0.86
N THR A 206 21.76 -12.33 1.82
CA THR A 206 22.62 -13.45 2.26
C THR A 206 22.08 -14.15 3.50
N GLY A 207 21.26 -13.46 4.29
CA GLY A 207 20.87 -13.91 5.63
C GLY A 207 21.97 -13.81 6.67
N TYR A 208 23.06 -13.08 6.39
CA TYR A 208 24.12 -12.78 7.35
C TYR A 208 24.03 -11.33 7.82
N PHE A 209 24.03 -11.09 9.14
CA PHE A 209 24.04 -9.75 9.71
C PHE A 209 25.47 -9.20 9.70
N ASP A 210 25.94 -8.91 8.49
CA ASP A 210 27.26 -8.38 8.19
C ASP A 210 27.32 -6.86 8.36
N SER A 211 28.47 -6.26 8.04
CA SER A 211 28.68 -4.81 8.14
C SER A 211 27.71 -4.01 7.26
N LYS A 212 27.31 -4.54 6.11
CA LYS A 212 26.33 -3.92 5.20
C LYS A 212 24.92 -3.93 5.76
N THR A 213 24.55 -5.02 6.44
CA THR A 213 23.29 -5.10 7.16
C THR A 213 23.26 -4.15 8.35
N VAL A 214 24.36 -4.03 9.11
CA VAL A 214 24.49 -3.04 10.20
C VAL A 214 24.31 -1.61 9.70
N GLU A 215 24.98 -1.25 8.60
CA GLU A 215 24.88 0.07 7.97
C GLU A 215 23.42 0.36 7.57
N ALA A 216 22.78 -0.55 6.85
CA ALA A 216 21.38 -0.41 6.42
C ALA A 216 20.39 -0.26 7.59
N VAL A 217 20.58 -1.03 8.68
CA VAL A 217 19.74 -0.92 9.88
C VAL A 217 19.92 0.44 10.55
N LYS A 218 21.16 0.93 10.68
CA LYS A 218 21.42 2.27 11.24
C LYS A 218 20.82 3.36 10.38
N ASP A 219 20.93 3.27 9.07
CA ASP A 219 20.35 4.23 8.14
C ASP A 219 18.83 4.29 8.25
N PHE A 220 18.18 3.12 8.34
CA PHE A 220 16.75 3.02 8.61
C PHE A 220 16.39 3.62 9.98
N GLN A 221 17.10 3.26 11.04
CA GLN A 221 16.86 3.79 12.40
C GLN A 221 16.98 5.31 12.46
N ARG A 222 17.99 5.90 11.79
CA ARG A 222 18.15 7.36 11.68
C ARG A 222 17.00 8.01 10.93
N ALA A 223 16.56 7.42 9.82
CA ALA A 223 15.42 7.93 9.05
C ALA A 223 14.10 7.81 9.83
N ALA A 224 13.99 6.80 10.68
CA ALA A 224 12.86 6.59 11.58
C ALA A 224 12.94 7.42 12.87
N GLU A 225 14.02 8.18 13.11
CA GLU A 225 14.24 8.92 14.36
C GLU A 225 14.16 8.05 15.64
N ILE A 226 14.62 6.80 15.56
CA ILE A 226 14.79 5.90 16.71
C ILE A 226 16.27 5.68 17.02
N PRO A 227 16.64 5.12 18.20
CA PRO A 227 18.05 4.83 18.51
C PRO A 227 18.75 4.02 17.41
N SER A 228 19.83 4.57 16.86
CA SER A 228 20.58 4.01 15.72
C SER A 228 21.76 3.13 16.17
N ASP A 229 21.48 2.11 16.99
CA ASP A 229 22.48 1.18 17.52
C ASP A 229 22.90 0.07 16.54
N GLY A 230 22.17 -0.10 15.43
CA GLY A 230 22.39 -1.19 14.47
C GLY A 230 21.84 -2.53 14.94
N VAL A 231 20.98 -2.54 15.96
CA VAL A 231 20.31 -3.72 16.52
C VAL A 231 18.82 -3.66 16.19
N VAL A 232 18.28 -4.77 15.69
CA VAL A 232 16.83 -4.90 15.43
C VAL A 232 16.15 -5.45 16.68
N GLY A 233 15.73 -4.53 17.55
CA GLY A 233 14.94 -4.79 18.75
C GLY A 233 13.45 -4.44 18.58
N PRO A 234 12.67 -4.41 19.69
CA PRO A 234 11.24 -4.11 19.68
C PRO A 234 10.83 -2.87 18.88
N GLU A 235 11.54 -1.75 19.06
CA GLU A 235 11.22 -0.49 18.36
C GLU A 235 11.52 -0.58 16.86
N THR A 236 12.65 -1.18 16.49
CA THR A 236 13.03 -1.37 15.09
C THR A 236 12.05 -2.30 14.36
N PHE A 237 11.58 -3.38 14.99
CA PHE A 237 10.56 -4.27 14.41
C PHE A 237 9.24 -3.53 14.13
N LEU A 238 8.78 -2.72 15.10
CA LEU A 238 7.57 -1.92 14.95
C LEU A 238 7.72 -0.87 13.85
N ALA A 239 8.86 -0.19 13.78
CA ALA A 239 9.15 0.79 12.74
C ALA A 239 9.16 0.15 11.35
N LEU A 240 9.82 -1.00 11.18
CA LEU A 240 9.85 -1.72 9.90
C LEU A 240 8.44 -2.09 9.43
N GLY A 241 7.64 -2.74 10.29
CA GLY A 241 6.29 -3.17 9.91
C GLY A 241 5.34 -2.02 9.59
N THR A 242 5.39 -0.92 10.35
CA THR A 242 4.51 0.25 10.13
C THR A 242 4.90 1.08 8.91
N THR A 243 6.18 1.12 8.55
CA THR A 243 6.71 1.86 7.38
C THR A 243 6.52 1.09 6.07
N MET A 244 6.51 -0.25 6.13
CA MET A 244 6.20 -1.07 4.96
C MET A 244 4.81 -0.70 4.41
N ALA A 245 4.76 -0.43 3.11
CA ALA A 245 3.51 -0.21 2.43
C ALA A 245 2.62 -1.45 2.56
N TYR A 246 1.32 -1.20 2.75
CA TYR A 246 0.31 -2.24 2.70
C TYR A 246 -0.84 -1.77 1.81
N PRO A 247 -1.26 -2.55 0.80
CA PRO A 247 -0.49 -3.67 0.25
C PRO A 247 0.90 -3.23 -0.24
N ALA A 248 1.78 -4.20 -0.48
CA ALA A 248 3.11 -3.92 -0.98
C ALA A 248 3.04 -3.15 -2.30
N ILE A 249 3.82 -2.07 -2.40
CA ILE A 249 3.93 -1.26 -3.62
C ILE A 249 5.23 -1.59 -4.34
N GLY A 250 5.20 -1.46 -5.66
CA GLY A 250 6.26 -1.96 -6.51
C GLY A 250 6.39 -3.46 -6.49
N TYR A 251 7.10 -3.99 -7.48
CA TYR A 251 7.24 -5.42 -7.63
C TYR A 251 8.67 -5.79 -8.03
N THR A 252 9.22 -6.74 -7.28
CA THR A 252 10.52 -7.33 -7.58
C THR A 252 10.40 -8.84 -7.69
N TYR A 253 10.94 -9.35 -8.78
CA TYR A 253 11.08 -10.75 -9.04
C TYR A 253 12.38 -11.26 -8.42
N ARG A 254 12.31 -12.39 -7.70
CA ARG A 254 13.49 -13.09 -7.20
C ARG A 254 13.94 -14.12 -8.21
N VAL A 255 15.14 -13.91 -8.74
CA VAL A 255 15.77 -14.79 -9.73
C VAL A 255 15.98 -16.19 -9.15
N ASN A 256 15.58 -17.23 -9.88
CA ASN A 256 15.83 -18.64 -9.59
C ASN A 256 17.06 -19.17 -10.36
N ASN A 257 17.50 -20.39 -10.03
CA ASN A 257 18.74 -20.98 -10.57
C ASN A 257 18.79 -21.05 -12.11
N ASP A 258 17.66 -21.27 -12.76
CA ASP A 258 17.58 -21.48 -14.21
C ASP A 258 17.05 -20.26 -14.97
N ASP A 259 16.91 -19.12 -14.30
CA ASP A 259 16.35 -17.92 -14.92
C ASP A 259 17.33 -17.22 -15.83
N SER A 260 16.79 -16.76 -16.95
CA SER A 260 17.41 -15.78 -17.84
C SER A 260 16.45 -14.60 -18.00
N LEU A 261 16.95 -13.45 -18.45
CA LEU A 261 16.08 -12.30 -18.74
C LEU A 261 14.96 -12.66 -19.73
N ILE A 262 15.24 -13.56 -20.69
CA ILE A 262 14.24 -14.05 -21.64
C ILE A 262 13.11 -14.82 -20.94
N LYS A 263 13.45 -15.73 -20.01
CA LYS A 263 12.44 -16.51 -19.27
C LYS A 263 11.59 -15.62 -18.36
N VAL A 264 12.23 -14.69 -17.66
CA VAL A 264 11.52 -13.73 -16.80
C VAL A 264 10.63 -12.81 -17.63
N ALA A 265 11.15 -12.27 -18.73
CA ALA A 265 10.38 -11.43 -19.65
C ALA A 265 9.16 -12.17 -20.21
N ALA A 266 9.32 -13.42 -20.64
CA ALA A 266 8.22 -14.26 -21.10
C ALA A 266 7.19 -14.56 -19.99
N LEU A 267 7.63 -14.73 -18.74
CA LEU A 267 6.72 -14.93 -17.60
C LEU A 267 5.77 -13.74 -17.45
N PHE A 268 6.27 -12.51 -17.57
CA PHE A 268 5.49 -11.27 -17.39
C PHE A 268 4.95 -10.65 -18.69
N ALA A 269 5.12 -11.32 -19.83
CA ALA A 269 4.80 -10.77 -21.16
C ALA A 269 5.46 -9.39 -21.44
N LYS A 270 6.73 -9.26 -21.08
CA LYS A 270 7.58 -8.07 -21.30
C LYS A 270 8.65 -8.35 -22.35
N LYS A 271 9.34 -7.30 -22.82
CA LYS A 271 10.59 -7.46 -23.58
C LYS A 271 11.78 -7.56 -22.62
N PRO A 272 12.77 -8.43 -22.89
CA PRO A 272 13.99 -8.50 -22.08
C PRO A 272 14.71 -7.16 -21.97
N GLU A 273 14.69 -6.33 -23.02
CA GLU A 273 15.33 -5.02 -23.07
C GLU A 273 14.69 -4.02 -22.11
N ASP A 274 13.37 -4.07 -21.99
CA ASP A 274 12.61 -3.21 -21.07
C ASP A 274 12.98 -3.56 -19.61
N ILE A 275 13.04 -4.85 -19.26
CA ILE A 275 13.48 -5.28 -17.93
C ILE A 275 14.95 -4.91 -17.70
N ALA A 276 15.82 -5.13 -18.69
CA ALA A 276 17.25 -4.88 -18.55
C ALA A 276 17.56 -3.39 -18.34
N SER A 277 17.01 -2.52 -19.18
CA SER A 277 17.17 -1.07 -19.07
C SER A 277 16.67 -0.55 -17.72
N PHE A 278 15.51 -1.03 -17.27
CA PHE A 278 14.91 -0.64 -16.01
C PHE A 278 15.75 -1.01 -14.77
N ASN A 279 16.48 -2.11 -14.85
CA ASN A 279 17.38 -2.57 -13.80
C ASN A 279 18.82 -2.08 -13.97
N ASN A 280 19.09 -1.23 -14.96
CA ASN A 280 20.44 -0.78 -15.32
C ASN A 280 21.42 -1.95 -15.57
N ILE A 281 20.95 -3.00 -16.24
CA ILE A 281 21.75 -4.16 -16.63
C ILE A 281 21.73 -4.36 -18.15
N SER A 282 22.69 -5.14 -18.66
CA SER A 282 22.67 -5.55 -20.06
C SER A 282 21.59 -6.62 -20.32
N PRO A 283 20.90 -6.60 -21.47
CA PRO A 283 20.01 -7.69 -21.88
C PRO A 283 20.72 -9.06 -21.98
N ALA A 284 22.04 -9.06 -22.14
CA ALA A 284 22.87 -10.27 -22.17
C ALA A 284 23.41 -10.70 -20.78
N SER A 285 23.08 -9.95 -19.72
CA SER A 285 23.56 -10.25 -18.36
C SER A 285 23.06 -11.61 -17.89
N LYS A 286 23.98 -12.41 -17.33
CA LYS A 286 23.61 -13.62 -16.59
C LYS A 286 22.99 -13.20 -15.25
N LEU A 287 21.77 -13.67 -14.98
CA LEU A 287 21.09 -13.41 -13.73
C LEU A 287 21.68 -14.29 -12.61
N THR A 288 21.79 -13.72 -11.41
CA THR A 288 22.28 -14.45 -10.23
C THR A 288 21.09 -14.91 -9.40
N ALA A 289 20.98 -16.21 -9.14
CA ALA A 289 19.91 -16.74 -8.30
C ALA A 289 19.90 -16.09 -6.91
N GLY A 290 18.70 -15.78 -6.41
CA GLY A 290 18.46 -15.04 -5.18
C GLY A 290 18.56 -13.52 -5.32
N SER A 291 19.11 -12.98 -6.42
CA SER A 291 19.04 -11.54 -6.69
C SER A 291 17.61 -11.09 -6.97
N LEU A 292 17.33 -9.83 -6.65
CA LEU A 292 16.05 -9.20 -6.94
C LEU A 292 16.21 -8.34 -8.19
N ILE A 293 15.27 -8.46 -9.11
CA ILE A 293 15.14 -7.58 -10.27
C ILE A 293 13.74 -6.99 -10.28
N ALA A 294 13.65 -5.71 -10.58
CA ALA A 294 12.39 -5.02 -10.74
C ALA A 294 11.75 -5.39 -12.07
N ILE A 295 10.43 -5.60 -12.06
CA ILE A 295 9.68 -5.78 -13.30
C ILE A 295 8.94 -4.47 -13.59
N PRO A 296 9.15 -3.85 -14.76
CA PRO A 296 8.56 -2.57 -15.06
C PRO A 296 7.04 -2.66 -15.19
N ALA A 297 6.37 -1.62 -14.73
CA ALA A 297 4.95 -1.40 -14.96
C ALA A 297 4.62 -1.38 -16.48
N PRO A 298 3.36 -1.64 -16.89
CA PRO A 298 2.23 -2.00 -16.05
C PRO A 298 2.30 -3.44 -15.53
N LEU A 299 1.72 -3.66 -14.34
CA LEU A 299 1.53 -4.98 -13.75
C LEU A 299 0.14 -5.05 -13.10
N THR A 300 -0.61 -6.11 -13.40
CA THR A 300 -1.92 -6.34 -12.77
C THR A 300 -1.79 -7.32 -11.61
N PHE A 301 -2.46 -6.99 -10.52
CA PHE A 301 -2.52 -7.74 -9.29
C PHE A 301 -3.96 -8.10 -8.98
N HIS A 302 -4.15 -9.29 -8.39
CA HIS A 302 -5.38 -9.63 -7.71
C HIS A 302 -5.24 -9.31 -6.22
N ARG A 303 -6.19 -8.57 -5.66
CA ARG A 303 -6.36 -8.33 -4.24
C ARG A 303 -7.10 -9.51 -3.61
N ALA A 304 -6.36 -10.36 -2.90
CA ALA A 304 -6.89 -11.56 -2.28
C ALA A 304 -8.02 -11.25 -1.28
N HIS A 305 -9.01 -12.13 -1.21
CA HIS A 305 -10.05 -12.11 -0.19
C HIS A 305 -9.84 -13.27 0.79
N LYS A 306 -10.54 -13.21 1.93
CA LYS A 306 -10.38 -14.16 3.03
C LYS A 306 -10.61 -15.61 2.58
N GLY A 307 -9.60 -16.46 2.82
CA GLY A 307 -9.64 -17.89 2.50
C GLY A 307 -9.18 -18.25 1.09
N MET A 308 -8.83 -17.28 0.24
CA MET A 308 -8.37 -17.52 -1.12
C MET A 308 -6.99 -18.20 -1.15
N THR A 309 -6.77 -19.04 -2.15
CA THR A 309 -5.50 -19.75 -2.39
C THR A 309 -4.94 -19.45 -3.79
N ILE A 310 -3.68 -19.79 -4.02
CA ILE A 310 -3.07 -19.72 -5.36
C ILE A 310 -3.78 -20.67 -6.36
N THR A 311 -4.32 -21.78 -5.88
CA THR A 311 -5.12 -22.71 -6.71
C THR A 311 -6.38 -22.03 -7.22
N ASP A 312 -7.07 -21.27 -6.35
CA ASP A 312 -8.28 -20.54 -6.75
C ASP A 312 -7.96 -19.48 -7.79
N LEU A 313 -6.85 -18.73 -7.62
CA LEU A 313 -6.39 -17.75 -8.62
C LEU A 313 -6.03 -18.39 -9.96
N SER A 314 -5.35 -19.53 -9.92
CA SER A 314 -5.00 -20.29 -11.10
C SER A 314 -6.24 -20.68 -11.91
N ALA A 315 -7.28 -21.18 -11.23
CA ALA A 315 -8.55 -21.52 -11.86
C ALA A 315 -9.30 -20.28 -12.36
N LEU A 316 -9.32 -19.19 -11.58
CA LEU A 316 -10.05 -17.96 -11.90
C LEU A 316 -9.51 -17.26 -13.16
N TYR A 317 -8.18 -17.23 -13.33
CA TYR A 317 -7.54 -16.50 -14.43
C TYR A 317 -6.96 -17.41 -15.52
N GLY A 318 -7.06 -18.74 -15.37
CA GLY A 318 -6.47 -19.70 -16.31
C GLY A 318 -4.94 -19.65 -16.35
N ILE A 319 -4.28 -19.15 -15.30
CA ILE A 319 -2.82 -19.06 -15.21
C ILE A 319 -2.30 -20.33 -14.55
N ASN A 320 -1.32 -20.99 -15.16
CA ASN A 320 -0.68 -22.17 -14.59
C ASN A 320 -0.10 -21.88 -13.17
N GLN A 321 -0.30 -22.80 -12.23
CA GLN A 321 0.11 -22.63 -10.83
C GLN A 321 1.62 -22.41 -10.66
N ASP A 322 2.47 -23.10 -11.44
CA ASP A 322 3.92 -22.92 -11.34
C ASP A 322 4.33 -21.52 -11.77
N ARG A 323 3.67 -20.94 -12.78
CA ARG A 323 3.87 -19.54 -13.18
C ARG A 323 3.45 -18.58 -12.08
N LEU A 324 2.30 -18.79 -11.45
CA LEU A 324 1.83 -17.97 -10.33
C LEU A 324 2.80 -18.06 -9.14
N HIS A 325 3.25 -19.26 -8.79
CA HIS A 325 4.22 -19.46 -7.71
C HIS A 325 5.57 -18.83 -8.02
N ALA A 326 6.08 -18.95 -9.25
CA ALA A 326 7.33 -18.32 -9.65
C ALA A 326 7.24 -16.79 -9.53
N ALA A 327 6.14 -16.19 -9.98
CA ALA A 327 5.92 -14.76 -9.89
C ALA A 327 5.60 -14.28 -8.45
N ASN A 328 5.12 -15.15 -7.56
CA ASN A 328 4.72 -14.75 -6.21
C ASN A 328 5.51 -15.52 -5.14
N TRP A 329 6.83 -15.51 -5.30
CA TRP A 329 7.80 -16.25 -4.48
C TRP A 329 7.80 -15.89 -2.98
N HIS A 330 7.24 -14.73 -2.63
CA HIS A 330 7.19 -14.23 -1.25
C HIS A 330 5.90 -14.61 -0.50
N LEU A 331 5.01 -15.39 -1.12
CA LEU A 331 3.73 -15.77 -0.49
C LEU A 331 3.91 -16.97 0.44
N PRO A 332 3.68 -16.79 1.75
CA PRO A 332 4.03 -17.80 2.75
C PRO A 332 2.87 -18.79 2.96
N GLY A 333 2.70 -19.73 2.02
CA GLY A 333 1.87 -20.91 2.22
C GLY A 333 0.55 -20.97 1.45
N LYS A 334 -0.39 -21.76 1.97
CA LYS A 334 -1.60 -22.17 1.24
C LYS A 334 -2.62 -21.03 1.09
N TYR A 335 -2.84 -20.29 2.16
CA TYR A 335 -3.84 -19.22 2.22
C TYR A 335 -3.18 -17.86 2.02
N LEU A 336 -3.80 -17.04 1.19
CA LEU A 336 -3.41 -15.66 0.98
C LEU A 336 -3.97 -14.79 2.10
N GLN A 337 -3.20 -13.79 2.53
CA GLN A 337 -3.74 -12.79 3.47
C GLN A 337 -4.80 -11.92 2.76
N PRO A 338 -5.92 -11.58 3.42
CA PRO A 338 -6.89 -10.65 2.85
C PRO A 338 -6.24 -9.31 2.51
N ASP A 339 -6.54 -8.75 1.35
CA ASP A 339 -5.96 -7.53 0.78
C ASP A 339 -4.51 -7.65 0.26
N GLN A 340 -3.89 -8.83 0.36
CA GLN A 340 -2.59 -9.07 -0.26
C GLN A 340 -2.70 -8.99 -1.79
N LEU A 341 -1.80 -8.22 -2.41
CA LEU A 341 -1.69 -8.16 -3.86
C LEU A 341 -0.86 -9.34 -4.37
N VAL A 342 -1.48 -10.14 -5.25
CA VAL A 342 -0.83 -11.25 -5.96
C VAL A 342 -0.68 -10.87 -7.41
N VAL A 343 0.55 -10.78 -7.91
CA VAL A 343 0.79 -10.43 -9.31
C VAL A 343 0.25 -11.54 -10.22
N LEU A 344 -0.45 -11.15 -11.28
CA LEU A 344 -0.95 -12.04 -12.31
C LEU A 344 0.01 -11.98 -13.51
N PRO A 345 0.98 -12.90 -13.63
CA PRO A 345 2.07 -12.77 -14.59
C PRO A 345 1.56 -12.84 -16.03
N GLY A 346 1.79 -11.76 -16.80
CA GLY A 346 1.37 -11.64 -18.19
C GLY A 346 -0.12 -11.33 -18.39
N TYR A 347 -0.86 -11.07 -17.31
CA TYR A 347 -2.24 -10.60 -17.37
C TYR A 347 -2.26 -9.07 -17.31
N LEU A 348 -3.03 -8.44 -18.19
CA LEU A 348 -3.27 -7.00 -18.21
C LEU A 348 -4.76 -6.74 -18.43
N GLU A 349 -5.30 -5.76 -17.72
CA GLU A 349 -6.65 -5.28 -17.95
C GLU A 349 -6.71 -4.30 -19.15
N ASP A 350 -7.85 -4.29 -19.83
CA ASP A 350 -8.14 -3.32 -20.89
C ASP A 350 -8.74 -2.06 -20.27
N PHE A 351 -7.95 -0.99 -20.22
CA PHE A 351 -8.38 0.34 -19.80
C PHE A 351 -8.32 1.33 -20.96
N ARG A 352 -9.17 2.35 -20.92
CA ARG A 352 -9.30 3.36 -21.98
C ARG A 352 -9.16 4.77 -21.44
N GLY A 353 -8.78 5.67 -22.35
CA GLY A 353 -8.53 7.07 -22.05
C GLY A 353 -7.07 7.35 -21.76
N ASP A 354 -6.80 8.59 -21.41
CA ASP A 354 -5.48 9.06 -21.07
C ASP A 354 -5.47 9.62 -19.65
N ILE A 355 -4.38 9.40 -18.92
CA ILE A 355 -4.17 9.94 -17.58
C ILE A 355 -3.09 10.99 -17.66
N VAL A 356 -3.34 12.16 -17.07
CA VAL A 356 -2.34 13.19 -16.85
C VAL A 356 -1.91 13.16 -15.40
N TYR A 357 -0.64 13.41 -15.14
CA TYR A 357 -0.12 13.51 -13.78
C TYR A 357 1.16 14.33 -13.74
N LEU A 358 1.53 14.75 -12.54
CA LEU A 358 2.80 15.39 -12.25
C LEU A 358 3.77 14.36 -11.67
N ASN A 359 5.01 14.33 -12.18
CA ASN A 359 6.10 13.53 -11.61
C ASN A 359 7.17 14.46 -11.04
N GLN A 360 7.41 14.38 -9.73
CA GLN A 360 8.41 15.20 -9.07
C GLN A 360 9.83 14.65 -9.34
N THR A 361 10.72 15.51 -9.83
CA THR A 361 12.13 15.20 -10.09
C THR A 361 13.05 16.22 -9.41
N PRO A 362 14.37 15.96 -9.31
CA PRO A 362 15.33 16.97 -8.84
C PRO A 362 15.37 18.24 -9.71
N SER A 363 14.94 18.16 -10.98
CA SER A 363 14.92 19.28 -11.93
C SER A 363 13.63 20.10 -11.94
N GLY A 364 12.60 19.68 -11.22
CA GLY A 364 11.25 20.26 -11.25
C GLY A 364 10.18 19.20 -11.43
N GLN A 365 9.02 19.60 -11.95
CA GLN A 365 7.86 18.74 -12.15
C GLN A 365 7.68 18.40 -13.62
N GLU A 366 7.76 17.12 -13.95
CA GLU A 366 7.42 16.65 -15.29
C GLU A 366 5.89 16.52 -15.39
N LEU A 367 5.28 17.25 -16.31
CA LEU A 367 3.91 17.00 -16.72
C LEU A 367 3.91 15.81 -17.68
N LYS A 368 3.28 14.70 -17.29
CA LYS A 368 3.27 13.46 -18.05
C LYS A 368 1.86 13.04 -18.40
N THR A 369 1.73 12.31 -19.50
CA THR A 369 0.51 11.59 -19.86
C THR A 369 0.77 10.10 -20.09
N ILE A 370 -0.20 9.26 -19.75
CA ILE A 370 -0.20 7.81 -20.04
C ILE A 370 -1.41 7.47 -20.89
N ASN A 371 -1.19 6.87 -22.05
CA ASN A 371 -2.28 6.29 -22.83
C ASN A 371 -2.59 4.88 -22.31
N LEU A 372 -3.82 4.65 -21.85
CA LEU A 372 -4.16 3.39 -21.17
C LEU A 372 -4.26 2.18 -22.11
N MET A 373 -4.53 2.39 -23.41
CA MET A 373 -4.67 1.29 -24.38
C MET A 373 -3.33 0.63 -24.72
N ASN A 374 -2.25 1.41 -24.75
CA ASN A 374 -0.91 0.92 -25.11
C ASN A 374 0.14 1.15 -24.01
N CYS A 375 -0.26 1.73 -22.88
CA CYS A 375 0.57 2.09 -21.73
C CYS A 375 1.79 2.94 -22.10
N THR A 376 1.70 3.74 -23.17
CA THR A 376 2.79 4.65 -23.55
C THR A 376 2.77 5.92 -22.71
N VAL A 377 3.93 6.29 -22.19
CA VAL A 377 4.12 7.49 -21.37
C VAL A 377 4.75 8.58 -22.24
N LYS A 378 4.23 9.80 -22.16
CA LYS A 378 4.77 11.00 -22.81
C LYS A 378 5.09 12.05 -21.76
N ILE A 379 6.30 12.62 -21.83
CA ILE A 379 6.64 13.84 -21.10
C ILE A 379 6.15 15.03 -21.96
N CYS A 380 5.17 15.76 -21.46
CA CYS A 380 4.60 16.94 -22.11
C CYS A 380 5.45 18.17 -21.85
N ASP A 381 5.88 18.38 -20.60
CA ASP A 381 6.64 19.55 -20.21
C ASP A 381 7.42 19.34 -18.91
N LEU A 382 8.36 20.24 -18.63
CA LEU A 382 9.04 20.37 -17.33
C LEU A 382 8.72 21.76 -16.75
N ILE A 383 7.97 21.77 -15.65
CA ILE A 383 7.51 22.98 -14.98
C ILE A 383 8.32 23.13 -13.68
N LYS A 384 8.91 24.31 -13.48
CA LYS A 384 9.67 24.63 -12.27
C LYS A 384 8.76 25.31 -11.26
N ASP A 385 9.09 25.12 -9.98
CA ASP A 385 8.47 25.86 -8.88
C ASP A 385 6.94 25.73 -8.84
N VAL A 386 6.42 24.53 -9.17
CA VAL A 386 4.99 24.20 -9.03
C VAL A 386 4.64 24.14 -7.56
N ASP A 387 3.67 24.96 -7.16
CA ASP A 387 3.22 25.02 -5.78
C ASP A 387 2.43 23.76 -5.42
N GLU A 388 2.71 23.22 -4.23
CA GLU A 388 2.06 22.03 -3.64
C GLU A 388 2.03 20.77 -4.53
N ASN A 389 2.81 20.73 -5.62
CA ASN A 389 2.78 19.67 -6.61
C ASN A 389 1.38 19.43 -7.22
N ARG A 390 0.57 20.48 -7.35
CA ARG A 390 -0.86 20.36 -7.69
C ARG A 390 -1.17 20.78 -9.11
N LEU A 391 -2.02 19.99 -9.77
CA LEU A 391 -2.60 20.35 -11.07
C LEU A 391 -4.11 20.51 -10.99
N PHE A 392 -4.63 21.45 -11.80
CA PHE A 392 -6.06 21.71 -11.94
C PHE A 392 -6.46 21.59 -13.40
N LEU A 393 -7.40 20.71 -13.70
CA LEU A 393 -7.95 20.56 -15.04
C LEU A 393 -9.16 21.48 -15.24
N ASN A 394 -9.28 22.02 -16.45
CA ASN A 394 -10.54 22.59 -16.89
C ASN A 394 -11.63 21.50 -17.03
N LYS A 395 -12.90 21.92 -17.15
CA LYS A 395 -14.03 20.97 -17.19
C LYS A 395 -14.02 20.06 -18.43
N ASP A 396 -13.41 20.51 -19.53
CA ASP A 396 -13.18 19.69 -20.74
C ASP A 396 -11.98 18.73 -20.61
N GLN A 397 -11.20 18.85 -19.53
CA GLN A 397 -10.03 18.02 -19.22
C GLN A 397 -8.94 18.07 -20.30
N ASN A 398 -8.79 19.21 -20.99
CA ASN A 398 -7.81 19.41 -22.06
C ASN A 398 -6.82 20.56 -21.78
N ILE A 399 -6.99 21.27 -20.67
CA ILE A 399 -6.05 22.29 -20.18
C ILE A 399 -5.69 21.96 -18.74
N ALA A 400 -4.41 21.81 -18.44
CA ALA A 400 -3.89 21.69 -17.07
C ALA A 400 -3.32 23.03 -16.62
N SER A 401 -3.65 23.44 -15.40
CA SER A 401 -3.18 24.68 -14.80
C SER A 401 -2.49 24.45 -13.47
N PHE A 402 -1.48 25.26 -13.19
CA PHE A 402 -0.56 25.11 -12.07
C PHE A 402 -0.26 26.47 -11.47
N PHE A 403 -0.35 26.59 -10.15
CA PHE A 403 0.25 27.72 -9.46
C PHE A 403 1.77 27.54 -9.42
N VAL A 404 2.49 28.64 -9.66
CA VAL A 404 3.94 28.67 -9.59
C VAL A 404 4.44 29.91 -8.85
N ASN A 405 5.66 29.81 -8.34
CA ASN A 405 6.36 30.88 -7.62
C ASN A 405 5.59 31.35 -6.37
N ASN A 406 5.12 30.42 -5.53
CA ASN A 406 4.32 30.70 -4.34
C ASN A 406 3.04 31.49 -4.66
N GLY A 407 2.33 31.06 -5.70
CA GLY A 407 1.02 31.59 -6.09
C GLY A 407 1.07 32.97 -6.77
N ASP A 408 2.23 33.45 -7.19
CA ASP A 408 2.36 34.71 -7.94
C ASP A 408 1.87 34.60 -9.39
N SER A 409 1.88 33.40 -9.95
CA SER A 409 1.52 33.17 -11.35
C SER A 409 0.80 31.84 -11.53
N LEU A 410 -0.02 31.80 -12.58
CA LEU A 410 -0.65 30.58 -13.08
C LEU A 410 -0.01 30.23 -14.42
N VAL A 411 0.39 28.98 -14.59
CA VAL A 411 0.80 28.41 -15.88
C VAL A 411 -0.32 27.51 -16.36
N SER A 412 -0.76 27.67 -17.60
CA SER A 412 -1.75 26.79 -18.22
C SER A 412 -1.14 26.11 -19.44
N TYR A 413 -1.28 24.78 -19.53
CA TYR A 413 -0.80 23.95 -20.63
C TYR A 413 -2.00 23.34 -21.38
N ASP A 414 -2.10 23.60 -22.69
CA ASP A 414 -3.13 23.03 -23.55
C ASP A 414 -2.63 21.75 -24.23
N PHE A 415 -3.25 20.60 -23.90
CA PHE A 415 -2.87 19.30 -24.46
C PHE A 415 -3.12 19.19 -25.96
N LYS A 416 -4.03 19.97 -26.54
CA LYS A 416 -4.38 19.90 -27.97
C LYS A 416 -3.29 20.50 -28.85
N CYS A 417 -2.70 21.62 -28.43
CA CYS A 417 -1.69 22.33 -29.22
C CYS A 417 -0.29 22.31 -28.62
N GLY A 418 -0.13 21.83 -27.38
CA GLY A 418 1.15 21.78 -26.66
C GLY A 418 1.69 23.15 -26.27
N LYS A 419 0.83 24.18 -26.22
CA LYS A 419 1.21 25.53 -25.83
C LYS A 419 1.03 25.75 -24.34
N LYS A 420 1.90 26.59 -23.80
CA LYS A 420 1.91 27.03 -22.41
C LYS A 420 1.68 28.54 -22.36
N GLU A 421 0.78 28.96 -21.49
CA GLU A 421 0.43 30.36 -21.25
C GLU A 421 0.77 30.71 -19.80
N TRP A 422 1.32 31.92 -19.61
CA TRP A 422 1.73 32.43 -18.31
C TRP A 422 0.83 33.60 -17.94
N ILE A 423 0.20 33.49 -16.78
CA ILE A 423 -0.76 34.47 -16.28
C ILE A 423 -0.23 34.98 -14.96
N LYS A 424 0.17 36.25 -14.92
CA LYS A 424 0.52 36.90 -13.67
C LYS A 424 -0.77 37.19 -12.91
N LEU A 425 -0.86 36.72 -11.67
CA LEU A 425 -2.02 36.98 -10.83
C LEU A 425 -1.95 38.42 -10.27
N PRO A 426 -3.10 39.08 -10.09
CA PRO A 426 -3.13 40.45 -9.56
C PRO A 426 -2.61 40.52 -8.12
N TYR A 427 -2.75 39.41 -7.37
CA TYR A 427 -2.20 39.20 -6.04
C TYR A 427 -1.66 37.77 -5.93
N SER A 428 -0.68 37.57 -5.06
CA SER A 428 -0.17 36.25 -4.72
C SER A 428 -1.31 35.44 -4.09
N ALA A 429 -1.69 34.34 -4.75
CA ALA A 429 -2.62 33.36 -4.23
C ALA A 429 -1.90 32.42 -3.26
N ARG A 430 -2.64 31.67 -2.43
CA ARG A 430 -2.01 30.61 -1.61
C ARG A 430 -1.56 29.41 -2.45
N GLY A 431 -2.10 29.28 -3.66
CA GLY A 431 -1.88 28.16 -4.57
C GLY A 431 -2.76 26.94 -4.29
N THR A 432 -3.79 27.09 -3.44
CA THR A 432 -4.52 25.96 -2.85
C THR A 432 -5.85 25.66 -3.52
N GLU A 433 -6.48 26.65 -4.16
CA GLU A 433 -7.81 26.50 -4.75
C GLU A 433 -7.86 27.11 -6.15
N LEU A 434 -8.35 26.31 -7.10
CA LEU A 434 -8.71 26.76 -8.44
C LEU A 434 -9.90 25.93 -8.94
N ASP A 435 -10.91 26.58 -9.51
CA ASP A 435 -11.95 25.91 -10.27
C ASP A 435 -12.26 26.65 -11.57
N TRP A 436 -12.46 25.88 -12.64
CA TRP A 436 -12.81 26.39 -13.96
C TRP A 436 -14.33 26.51 -14.11
N ALA A 437 -14.82 27.61 -14.65
CA ALA A 437 -16.21 27.67 -15.09
C ALA A 437 -16.44 26.67 -16.24
N HIS A 438 -17.64 26.08 -16.30
CA HIS A 438 -17.99 25.08 -17.33
C HIS A 438 -17.93 25.60 -18.77
N ASN A 439 -18.07 26.92 -18.96
CA ASN A 439 -17.88 27.58 -20.26
C ASN A 439 -16.41 27.84 -20.63
N GLY A 440 -15.46 27.57 -19.73
CA GLY A 440 -14.02 27.75 -19.96
C GLY A 440 -13.53 29.20 -20.01
N ASN A 441 -14.42 30.18 -19.85
CA ASN A 441 -14.09 31.60 -20.02
C ASN A 441 -13.72 32.31 -18.72
N LYS A 442 -13.83 31.64 -17.58
CA LYS A 442 -13.54 32.18 -16.25
C LYS A 442 -12.89 31.11 -15.40
N ILE A 443 -11.99 31.54 -14.52
CA ILE A 443 -11.47 30.73 -13.43
C ILE A 443 -11.64 31.50 -12.13
N VAL A 444 -11.89 30.77 -11.05
CA VAL A 444 -11.80 31.30 -9.69
C VAL A 444 -10.57 30.71 -9.03
N VAL A 445 -9.78 31.55 -8.36
CA VAL A 445 -8.60 31.15 -7.58
C VAL A 445 -8.77 31.54 -6.11
N ASP A 446 -7.76 31.28 -5.27
CA ASP A 446 -7.75 31.68 -3.85
C ASP A 446 -8.17 33.14 -3.64
N ASP A 447 -8.74 33.42 -2.46
CA ASP A 447 -9.32 34.71 -2.07
C ASP A 447 -10.49 35.18 -2.98
N GLY A 448 -11.01 34.28 -3.81
CA GLY A 448 -12.20 34.48 -4.63
C GLY A 448 -11.98 35.43 -5.80
N LEU A 449 -10.76 35.49 -6.31
CA LEU A 449 -10.41 36.24 -7.50
C LEU A 449 -10.94 35.49 -8.72
N ILE A 450 -11.89 36.09 -9.43
CA ILE A 450 -12.41 35.57 -10.69
C ILE A 450 -11.73 36.30 -11.83
N ILE A 451 -10.99 35.56 -12.65
CA ILE A 451 -10.17 36.12 -13.71
C ILE A 451 -10.50 35.51 -15.08
N ASP A 452 -10.20 36.26 -16.13
CA ASP A 452 -10.14 35.74 -17.49
C ASP A 452 -8.87 34.88 -17.63
N PRO A 453 -8.99 33.57 -17.92
CA PRO A 453 -7.84 32.68 -17.99
C PRO A 453 -6.90 32.98 -19.17
N LYS A 454 -7.28 33.79 -20.15
CA LYS A 454 -6.39 34.17 -21.27
C LYS A 454 -5.59 35.43 -20.98
N SER A 455 -6.22 36.43 -20.36
CA SER A 455 -5.62 37.74 -20.14
C SER A 455 -5.06 37.93 -18.72
N GLY A 456 -5.53 37.14 -17.75
CA GLY A 456 -5.24 37.35 -16.33
C GLY A 456 -6.01 38.51 -15.69
N ASN A 457 -6.86 39.18 -16.46
CA ASN A 457 -7.61 40.33 -15.98
C ASN A 457 -8.61 39.91 -14.91
N LEU A 458 -8.65 40.68 -13.83
CA LEU A 458 -9.65 40.54 -12.78
C LEU A 458 -11.03 40.94 -13.31
N LEU A 459 -11.99 40.01 -13.24
CA LEU A 459 -13.38 40.22 -13.63
C LEU A 459 -14.23 40.60 -12.41
N LEU A 460 -14.06 39.87 -11.31
CA LEU A 460 -14.80 40.05 -10.06
C LEU A 460 -13.96 39.50 -8.90
N SER A 461 -14.21 39.97 -7.68
CA SER A 461 -13.66 39.36 -6.46
C SER A 461 -14.69 39.35 -5.34
N PHE A 462 -14.76 38.26 -4.57
CA PHE A 462 -15.53 38.23 -3.33
C PHE A 462 -14.94 37.26 -2.31
N LYS A 463 -15.12 37.59 -1.03
CA LYS A 463 -14.53 36.84 0.08
C LYS A 463 -15.24 35.50 0.29
N GLY A 464 -14.45 34.49 0.63
CA GLY A 464 -14.92 33.13 0.85
C GLY A 464 -13.78 32.13 0.69
N SER A 465 -14.15 30.86 0.56
CA SER A 465 -13.24 29.75 0.26
C SER A 465 -14.01 28.61 -0.40
N LYS A 466 -13.29 27.58 -0.86
CA LYS A 466 -13.83 26.33 -1.40
C LYS A 466 -14.77 26.59 -2.57
N TYR A 467 -14.32 27.39 -3.52
CA TYR A 467 -15.13 27.85 -4.65
C TYR A 467 -15.43 26.72 -5.65
N ARG A 468 -16.70 26.58 -6.08
CA ARG A 468 -17.13 25.57 -7.07
C ARG A 468 -18.17 26.13 -8.04
N TRP A 469 -17.86 26.11 -9.34
CA TRP A 469 -18.77 26.54 -10.39
C TRP A 469 -19.86 25.51 -10.64
N LEU A 470 -21.11 25.96 -10.77
CA LEU A 470 -22.21 25.15 -11.31
C LEU A 470 -22.15 25.08 -12.84
N LYS A 471 -22.91 24.15 -13.44
CA LYS A 471 -22.91 23.88 -14.88
C LYS A 471 -23.31 25.05 -15.77
N ASP A 472 -24.08 25.99 -15.25
CA ASP A 472 -24.43 27.22 -15.98
C ASP A 472 -23.20 28.10 -16.29
N GLY A 473 -22.09 27.93 -15.56
CA GLY A 473 -20.87 28.74 -15.70
C GLY A 473 -21.03 30.19 -15.27
N GLU A 474 -22.08 30.49 -14.50
CA GLU A 474 -22.46 31.82 -13.98
C GLU A 474 -22.76 31.81 -12.49
N THR A 475 -23.13 30.66 -11.93
CA THR A 475 -23.38 30.49 -10.50
C THR A 475 -22.16 29.85 -9.83
N LEU A 476 -21.69 30.50 -8.77
CA LEU A 476 -20.54 30.07 -7.97
C LEU A 476 -20.99 29.73 -6.55
N MET A 477 -20.67 28.52 -6.08
CA MET A 477 -20.78 28.16 -4.68
C MET A 477 -19.50 28.46 -3.92
N PHE A 478 -19.64 28.88 -2.68
CA PHE A 478 -18.51 29.25 -1.81
C PHE A 478 -18.90 29.17 -0.34
N TYR A 479 -17.90 28.95 0.51
CA TYR A 479 -18.05 28.94 1.95
C TYR A 479 -17.62 30.30 2.53
N GLU A 480 -18.59 31.01 3.11
CA GLU A 480 -18.41 32.36 3.65
C GLU A 480 -18.21 32.31 5.18
N ASN A 481 -17.28 33.15 5.67
CA ASN A 481 -17.00 33.36 7.10
C ASN A 481 -16.72 32.09 7.90
N ASN A 482 -16.31 31.01 7.23
CA ASN A 482 -16.14 29.68 7.80
C ASN A 482 -17.38 29.14 8.55
N THR A 483 -18.58 29.56 8.16
CA THR A 483 -19.84 29.11 8.78
C THR A 483 -20.88 28.70 7.76
N THR A 484 -20.99 29.43 6.65
CA THR A 484 -22.19 29.39 5.82
C THR A 484 -21.85 29.05 4.38
N LEU A 485 -22.49 28.04 3.82
CA LEU A 485 -22.37 27.71 2.40
C LEU A 485 -23.42 28.51 1.61
N LYS A 486 -22.94 29.24 0.59
CA LYS A 486 -23.76 30.10 -0.26
C LYS A 486 -23.57 29.77 -1.73
N GLN A 487 -24.55 30.19 -2.52
CA GLN A 487 -24.44 30.25 -3.98
C GLN A 487 -24.73 31.68 -4.45
N ARG A 488 -24.00 32.14 -5.47
CA ARG A 488 -24.19 33.46 -6.08
C ARG A 488 -24.09 33.39 -7.59
N ASN A 489 -25.08 33.93 -8.28
CA ASN A 489 -24.97 34.19 -9.71
C ASN A 489 -24.16 35.47 -9.92
N ILE A 490 -23.02 35.35 -10.60
CA ILE A 490 -22.09 36.48 -10.78
C ILE A 490 -22.54 37.50 -11.82
N VAL A 491 -23.55 37.16 -12.64
CA VAL A 491 -24.11 38.05 -13.67
C VAL A 491 -25.28 38.86 -13.10
N THR A 492 -26.23 38.20 -12.43
CA THR A 492 -27.41 38.86 -11.85
C THR A 492 -27.14 39.46 -10.49
N GLY A 493 -26.14 38.94 -9.76
CA GLY A 493 -25.85 39.30 -8.38
C GLY A 493 -26.77 38.63 -7.36
N GLU A 494 -27.69 37.75 -7.80
CA GLU A 494 -28.56 36.98 -6.91
C GLU A 494 -27.72 36.06 -6.02
N GLU A 495 -27.97 36.10 -4.72
CA GLU A 495 -27.25 35.31 -3.72
C GLU A 495 -28.24 34.57 -2.82
N ASN A 496 -27.98 33.30 -2.60
CA ASN A 496 -28.82 32.42 -1.79
C ASN A 496 -27.97 31.67 -0.76
N GLU A 497 -28.40 31.69 0.50
CA GLU A 497 -27.84 30.83 1.54
C GLU A 497 -28.39 29.41 1.40
N LEU A 498 -27.51 28.41 1.42
CA LEU A 498 -27.88 26.99 1.33
C LEU A 498 -28.08 26.40 2.73
N PHE A 499 -27.04 26.46 3.56
CA PHE A 499 -27.07 26.03 4.97
C PHE A 499 -25.88 26.60 5.73
N SER A 500 -25.97 26.54 7.06
CA SER A 500 -24.92 26.95 7.98
C SER A 500 -24.46 25.77 8.85
N LEU A 501 -23.14 25.64 9.03
CA LEU A 501 -22.49 24.70 9.95
C LEU A 501 -21.90 25.47 11.14
N PHE A 502 -21.48 24.74 12.17
CA PHE A 502 -20.71 25.34 13.26
C PHE A 502 -19.36 25.89 12.73
N GLN A 503 -18.80 26.89 13.42
CA GLN A 503 -17.62 27.61 12.96
C GLN A 503 -16.43 26.68 12.67
N ASP A 504 -15.79 26.90 11.52
CA ASP A 504 -14.63 26.14 11.02
C ASP A 504 -14.91 24.63 10.84
N SER A 505 -16.19 24.24 10.84
CA SER A 505 -16.55 22.84 10.67
C SER A 505 -16.34 22.35 9.24
N LEU A 506 -16.50 23.15 8.19
CA LEU A 506 -16.39 22.63 6.82
C LEU A 506 -14.94 22.36 6.41
N TRP A 507 -14.61 21.09 6.16
CA TRP A 507 -13.31 20.73 5.62
C TRP A 507 -13.29 20.82 4.09
N PHE A 508 -14.24 20.21 3.40
CA PHE A 508 -14.44 20.39 1.96
C PHE A 508 -15.82 19.87 1.53
N TYR A 509 -16.23 20.26 0.33
CA TYR A 509 -17.44 19.77 -0.31
C TYR A 509 -17.24 19.62 -1.80
N ASN A 510 -18.07 18.79 -2.42
CA ASN A 510 -18.09 18.61 -3.86
C ASN A 510 -19.51 18.41 -4.39
N VAL A 511 -19.74 18.90 -5.60
CA VAL A 511 -21.05 18.93 -6.25
C VAL A 511 -21.22 17.68 -7.09
N SER A 512 -22.40 17.06 -7.04
CA SER A 512 -22.72 15.96 -7.94
C SER A 512 -22.70 16.45 -9.39
N PRO A 513 -22.41 15.57 -10.38
CA PRO A 513 -22.31 15.98 -11.77
C PRO A 513 -23.59 16.58 -12.34
N ASP A 514 -24.76 16.32 -11.74
CA ASP A 514 -26.05 16.86 -12.15
C ASP A 514 -26.46 18.14 -11.41
N ASP A 515 -25.57 18.69 -10.57
CA ASP A 515 -25.81 19.86 -9.69
C ASP A 515 -27.01 19.67 -8.74
N SER A 516 -27.41 18.43 -8.44
CA SER A 516 -28.55 18.14 -7.57
C SER A 516 -28.18 17.92 -6.11
N LYS A 517 -26.93 17.53 -5.81
CA LYS A 517 -26.48 17.15 -4.47
C LYS A 517 -25.08 17.66 -4.18
N LEU A 518 -24.78 17.79 -2.89
CA LEU A 518 -23.44 18.04 -2.36
C LEU A 518 -23.05 16.87 -1.47
N VAL A 519 -21.80 16.43 -1.57
CA VAL A 519 -21.15 15.68 -0.49
C VAL A 519 -20.32 16.67 0.31
N ILE A 520 -20.42 16.60 1.63
CA ILE A 520 -19.82 17.55 2.56
C ILE A 520 -19.07 16.77 3.62
N ILE A 521 -17.81 17.12 3.86
CA ILE A 521 -17.01 16.58 4.97
C ILE A 521 -16.74 17.71 5.97
N ALA A 522 -17.16 17.50 7.21
CA ALA A 522 -17.10 18.51 8.25
C ALA A 522 -16.53 17.98 9.58
N PHE A 523 -15.78 18.80 10.30
CA PHE A 523 -15.33 18.56 11.67
C PHE A 523 -16.39 18.94 12.69
N MET A 524 -16.70 18.02 13.60
CA MET A 524 -17.59 18.26 14.73
C MET A 524 -16.80 18.48 16.04
N PRO A 525 -17.04 19.61 16.74
CA PRO A 525 -16.55 19.82 18.10
C PRO A 525 -17.40 19.10 19.16
N PRO A 526 -16.84 18.75 20.34
CA PRO A 526 -15.42 18.71 20.67
C PRO A 526 -14.78 17.41 20.15
N GLY A 527 -13.57 17.50 19.59
CA GLY A 527 -12.78 16.31 19.24
C GLY A 527 -12.38 16.16 17.77
N HIS A 528 -12.75 17.10 16.90
CA HIS A 528 -12.38 17.09 15.47
C HIS A 528 -12.71 15.75 14.79
N VAL A 529 -13.87 15.19 15.13
CA VAL A 529 -14.40 14.02 14.45
C VAL A 529 -14.98 14.48 13.12
N THR A 530 -14.61 13.81 12.04
CA THR A 530 -15.13 14.06 10.71
C THR A 530 -16.47 13.36 10.49
N VAL A 531 -17.45 14.13 10.01
CA VAL A 531 -18.77 13.65 9.62
C VAL A 531 -19.03 14.01 8.18
N THR A 532 -19.57 13.05 7.44
CA THR A 532 -19.90 13.17 6.04
C THR A 532 -21.41 13.32 5.89
N TYR A 533 -21.82 14.38 5.20
CA TYR A 533 -23.21 14.64 4.87
C TYR A 533 -23.41 14.59 3.35
N VAL A 534 -24.63 14.25 2.95
CA VAL A 534 -25.16 14.55 1.63
C VAL A 534 -26.26 15.58 1.78
N TYR A 535 -26.14 16.69 1.06
CA TYR A 535 -27.15 17.75 1.00
C TYR A 535 -27.84 17.71 -0.37
N ASP A 536 -29.17 17.61 -0.41
CA ASP A 536 -29.94 17.70 -1.65
C ASP A 536 -30.33 19.15 -1.91
N LEU A 537 -29.88 19.71 -3.03
CA LEU A 537 -30.09 21.11 -3.39
C LEU A 537 -31.56 21.41 -3.73
N ASN A 538 -32.35 20.39 -4.12
CA ASN A 538 -33.75 20.57 -4.47
C ASN A 538 -34.65 20.52 -3.24
N THR A 539 -34.46 19.52 -2.37
CA THR A 539 -35.28 19.36 -1.16
C THR A 539 -34.78 20.17 0.03
N LYS A 540 -33.54 20.65 -0.03
CA LYS A 540 -32.81 21.31 1.06
C LYS A 540 -32.60 20.42 2.28
N GLU A 541 -32.63 19.11 2.07
CA GLU A 541 -32.43 18.12 3.13
C GLU A 541 -30.93 17.83 3.30
N LEU A 542 -30.45 17.86 4.54
CA LEU A 542 -29.10 17.47 4.93
C LEU A 542 -29.15 16.11 5.64
N LYS A 543 -28.49 15.09 5.08
CA LYS A 543 -28.45 13.74 5.63
C LYS A 543 -27.03 13.34 6.00
N GLU A 544 -26.83 12.87 7.22
CA GLU A 544 -25.57 12.23 7.63
C GLU A 544 -25.45 10.84 6.98
N ILE A 545 -24.30 10.56 6.37
CA ILE A 545 -24.03 9.29 5.68
C ILE A 545 -22.82 8.53 6.22
N GLY A 546 -22.07 9.09 7.16
CA GLY A 546 -20.99 8.40 7.85
C GLY A 546 -19.84 9.29 8.31
N MET A 547 -18.68 8.69 8.52
CA MET A 547 -17.47 9.35 8.99
C MET A 547 -16.33 9.05 8.00
N ASN A 548 -15.96 10.05 7.21
CA ASN A 548 -14.90 9.99 6.20
C ASN A 548 -14.07 11.26 6.25
N ASP A 549 -12.78 11.14 5.97
CA ASP A 549 -11.81 12.03 6.61
C ASP A 549 -10.80 12.60 5.62
N PHE A 550 -10.84 12.28 4.31
CA PHE A 550 -9.72 12.66 3.42
C PHE A 550 -10.09 13.00 2.00
N ALA A 551 -10.93 12.18 1.36
CA ALA A 551 -11.22 12.34 -0.06
C ALA A 551 -12.55 11.73 -0.44
N GLU A 552 -13.13 12.31 -1.48
CA GLU A 552 -14.43 11.98 -2.04
C GLU A 552 -14.40 12.20 -3.55
N GLN A 553 -15.06 11.32 -4.30
CA GLN A 553 -15.21 11.47 -5.75
C GLN A 553 -16.58 11.02 -6.19
N TRP A 554 -17.30 11.92 -6.84
CA TRP A 554 -18.50 11.57 -7.58
C TRP A 554 -18.15 10.81 -8.84
N PHE A 555 -18.95 9.80 -9.14
CA PHE A 555 -18.98 9.19 -10.46
C PHE A 555 -19.61 10.17 -11.45
N ASN A 556 -19.22 10.10 -12.73
CA ASN A 556 -19.58 11.09 -13.73
C ASN A 556 -21.04 10.97 -14.22
N LYS A 557 -21.57 9.74 -14.24
CA LYS A 557 -22.90 9.41 -14.79
C LYS A 557 -23.83 8.79 -13.76
N SER A 558 -23.26 8.04 -12.81
CA SER A 558 -24.01 7.51 -11.68
C SER A 558 -23.93 8.49 -10.51
N ASN A 559 -25.03 8.67 -9.76
CA ASN A 559 -25.00 9.40 -8.50
C ASN A 559 -24.34 8.55 -7.40
N ARG A 560 -23.19 7.94 -7.64
CA ARG A 560 -22.45 7.16 -6.63
C ARG A 560 -21.19 7.90 -6.22
N LEU A 561 -20.63 7.50 -5.08
CA LEU A 561 -19.45 8.12 -4.48
C LEU A 561 -18.37 7.08 -4.20
N LEU A 562 -17.11 7.46 -4.43
CA LEU A 562 -16.01 6.90 -3.67
C LEU A 562 -15.75 7.78 -2.45
N LEU A 563 -15.70 7.17 -1.26
CA LEU A 563 -15.36 7.84 -0.01
C LEU A 563 -14.14 7.19 0.62
N GLN A 564 -13.17 8.02 1.02
CA GLN A 564 -11.99 7.59 1.75
C GLN A 564 -12.16 7.78 3.25
N LYS A 565 -12.15 6.65 3.98
CA LYS A 565 -12.20 6.60 5.43
C LYS A 565 -10.85 6.20 6.01
N ARG A 566 -10.42 6.84 7.10
CA ARG A 566 -9.25 6.40 7.86
C ARG A 566 -9.71 5.62 9.09
N GLU A 567 -9.19 4.41 9.24
CA GLU A 567 -9.44 3.59 10.43
C GLU A 567 -8.20 3.58 11.30
N LEU A 568 -8.30 4.25 12.44
CA LEU A 568 -7.25 4.35 13.44
C LEU A 568 -7.26 3.12 14.37
N PHE A 569 -6.06 2.67 14.75
CA PHE A 569 -5.86 1.50 15.58
C PHE A 569 -4.84 1.77 16.68
N GLY A 570 -5.30 1.69 17.95
CA GLY A 570 -4.51 1.90 19.16
C GLY A 570 -4.51 3.34 19.66
N ASP A 571 -4.09 3.54 20.91
CA ASP A 571 -4.25 4.80 21.64
C ASP A 571 -2.98 5.67 21.69
N TYR A 572 -1.79 5.05 21.60
CA TYR A 572 -0.48 5.75 21.78
C TYR A 572 0.45 5.67 20.56
N LYS A 573 0.39 4.58 19.78
CA LYS A 573 1.04 4.43 18.47
C LYS A 573 -0.02 4.05 17.44
N CYS A 574 -0.95 4.98 17.18
CA CYS A 574 -2.14 4.81 16.35
C CYS A 574 -1.81 4.54 14.87
N PHE A 575 -1.85 3.30 14.38
CA PHE A 575 -1.67 3.08 12.93
C PHE A 575 -3.00 3.22 12.25
N TYR A 576 -2.98 3.52 10.96
CA TYR A 576 -4.20 3.56 10.20
C TYR A 576 -4.13 2.79 8.91
N TYR A 577 -5.29 2.32 8.51
CA TYR A 577 -5.56 1.95 7.13
C TYR A 577 -6.56 2.94 6.57
N ASN A 578 -6.31 3.38 5.35
CA ASN A 578 -7.30 4.07 4.56
C ASN A 578 -8.12 3.02 3.82
N ARG A 579 -9.44 3.19 3.85
CA ARG A 579 -10.38 2.41 3.05
C ARG A 579 -11.00 3.31 2.01
N ILE A 580 -11.05 2.83 0.78
CA ILE A 580 -11.87 3.44 -0.28
C ILE A 580 -13.13 2.60 -0.41
N ASN A 581 -14.27 3.21 -0.15
CA ASN A 581 -15.58 2.57 -0.18
C ASN A 581 -16.42 3.14 -1.33
N LEU A 582 -17.14 2.28 -2.04
CA LEU A 582 -18.20 2.68 -2.95
C LEU A 582 -19.50 2.82 -2.17
N VAL A 583 -20.12 3.98 -2.24
CA VAL A 583 -21.27 4.37 -1.42
C VAL A 583 -22.34 5.04 -2.29
N ASP A 584 -23.60 4.76 -2.02
CA ASP A 584 -24.74 5.47 -2.61
C ASP A 584 -25.00 6.81 -1.89
N PRO A 585 -25.72 7.78 -2.49
CA PRO A 585 -25.96 9.09 -1.88
C PRO A 585 -26.73 9.03 -0.56
N ASP A 586 -27.44 7.94 -0.31
CA ASP A 586 -28.16 7.71 0.92
C ASP A 586 -27.28 7.16 2.05
N GLY A 587 -26.00 6.88 1.78
CA GLY A 587 -25.01 6.34 2.71
C GLY A 587 -24.87 4.82 2.68
N ALA A 588 -25.61 4.10 1.83
CA ALA A 588 -25.47 2.66 1.73
C ALA A 588 -24.11 2.27 1.12
N GLN A 589 -23.27 1.56 1.88
CA GLN A 589 -22.01 1.03 1.37
C GLN A 589 -22.28 -0.17 0.45
N GLN A 590 -21.84 -0.07 -0.80
CA GLN A 590 -21.97 -1.11 -1.82
C GLN A 590 -20.78 -2.09 -1.78
N SER A 591 -19.56 -1.56 -1.67
CA SER A 591 -18.33 -2.37 -1.64
C SER A 591 -17.17 -1.63 -0.99
N GLN A 592 -16.21 -2.39 -0.47
CA GLN A 592 -14.89 -1.88 -0.09
C GLN A 592 -13.92 -2.12 -1.25
N GLU A 593 -13.59 -1.04 -1.95
CA GLU A 593 -12.76 -1.08 -3.16
C GLU A 593 -11.29 -1.35 -2.84
N LEU A 594 -10.74 -0.70 -1.81
CA LEU A 594 -9.31 -0.79 -1.47
C LEU A 594 -9.08 -0.58 0.03
N VAL A 595 -8.04 -1.22 0.56
CA VAL A 595 -7.46 -0.95 1.88
C VAL A 595 -5.99 -0.70 1.68
N ALA A 596 -5.46 0.42 2.18
CA ALA A 596 -4.05 0.71 2.10
C ALA A 596 -3.55 1.62 3.24
N LYS A 597 -2.29 1.46 3.67
CA LYS A 597 -1.66 2.37 4.63
C LYS A 597 -1.42 3.76 4.03
N GLY A 598 -0.95 3.83 2.78
CA GLY A 598 -0.75 5.07 2.04
C GLY A 598 -1.48 5.02 0.71
N VAL A 599 -2.59 5.78 0.62
CA VAL A 599 -3.37 5.96 -0.61
C VAL A 599 -3.92 7.36 -0.70
N GLU A 600 -3.96 7.89 -1.92
CA GLU A 600 -4.52 9.19 -2.25
C GLU A 600 -5.41 9.06 -3.49
N LEU A 601 -6.64 9.56 -3.40
CA LEU A 601 -7.54 9.75 -4.55
C LEU A 601 -7.31 11.14 -5.14
N GLY A 602 -7.00 11.19 -6.44
CA GLY A 602 -6.90 12.44 -7.18
C GLY A 602 -8.28 13.05 -7.48
N VAL A 603 -8.29 14.34 -7.82
CA VAL A 603 -9.46 15.00 -8.40
C VAL A 603 -9.69 14.48 -9.82
N ASN A 604 -10.95 14.26 -10.23
CA ASN A 604 -11.28 13.68 -11.53
C ASN A 604 -10.63 12.31 -11.75
N SER A 605 -10.59 11.50 -10.70
CA SER A 605 -9.98 10.17 -10.72
C SER A 605 -10.91 9.07 -11.23
N ILE A 606 -12.17 9.38 -11.55
CA ILE A 606 -13.12 8.44 -12.14
C ILE A 606 -13.07 8.51 -13.67
N ALA A 607 -12.98 7.35 -14.32
CA ALA A 607 -13.03 7.25 -15.77
C ALA A 607 -14.37 7.78 -16.31
N ILE A 608 -14.36 8.32 -17.54
CA ILE A 608 -15.54 8.92 -18.19
C ILE A 608 -16.70 7.91 -18.34
N ASP A 609 -16.39 6.62 -18.40
CA ASP A 609 -17.38 5.53 -18.49
C ASP A 609 -17.86 5.01 -17.13
N ASP A 610 -17.37 5.56 -16.01
CA ASP A 610 -17.67 5.15 -14.64
C ASP A 610 -17.25 3.71 -14.29
N LEU A 611 -16.40 3.07 -15.11
CA LEU A 611 -16.01 1.66 -14.90
C LEU A 611 -14.73 1.49 -14.07
N SER A 612 -13.90 2.51 -13.99
CA SER A 612 -12.62 2.45 -13.29
C SER A 612 -12.26 3.77 -12.63
N PHE A 613 -11.34 3.71 -11.67
CA PHE A 613 -10.77 4.87 -11.03
C PHE A 613 -9.28 4.71 -10.84
N ILE A 614 -8.59 5.85 -10.73
CA ILE A 614 -7.14 5.93 -10.53
C ILE A 614 -6.83 6.44 -9.12
N PHE A 615 -5.69 6.04 -8.59
CA PHE A 615 -5.25 6.41 -7.26
C PHE A 615 -3.74 6.29 -7.15
N ILE A 616 -3.16 6.94 -6.15
CA ILE A 616 -1.74 6.81 -5.84
C ILE A 616 -1.61 5.88 -4.64
N MET A 617 -0.64 4.95 -4.68
CA MET A 617 -0.18 4.27 -3.47
C MET A 617 1.26 4.63 -3.15
N PHE A 618 1.58 4.68 -1.86
CA PHE A 618 2.89 5.07 -1.36
C PHE A 618 3.18 4.47 0.02
N ASN A 619 4.46 4.43 0.41
CA ASN A 619 4.84 4.11 1.79
C ASN A 619 4.32 5.20 2.74
N PRO A 620 3.58 4.85 3.82
CA PRO A 620 3.00 5.84 4.70
C PRO A 620 4.08 6.65 5.44
N ASN A 621 3.94 7.98 5.47
CA ASN A 621 4.72 8.88 6.33
C ASN A 621 3.93 9.19 7.61
N ALA A 622 3.35 8.17 8.25
CA ALA A 622 2.36 8.35 9.30
C ALA A 622 2.98 8.59 10.68
N PHE A 623 4.01 7.81 11.05
CA PHE A 623 4.52 7.74 12.42
C PHE A 623 5.97 8.10 12.56
N TYR A 624 6.74 7.54 11.64
CA TYR A 624 8.15 7.74 11.53
C TYR A 624 8.32 8.66 10.34
N PRO A 625 9.15 9.72 10.44
CA PRO A 625 9.30 10.74 9.41
C PRO A 625 10.12 10.24 8.21
N ILE A 626 9.89 8.99 7.82
CA ILE A 626 10.52 8.34 6.68
C ILE A 626 9.80 8.85 5.44
N LYS A 627 10.50 9.69 4.68
CA LYS A 627 9.98 10.22 3.43
C LYS A 627 9.59 9.08 2.49
N PRO A 628 8.40 9.13 1.86
CA PRO A 628 8.03 8.18 0.82
C PRO A 628 9.08 8.22 -0.29
N ARG A 629 9.58 7.04 -0.68
CA ARG A 629 10.54 6.92 -1.79
C ARG A 629 9.87 6.70 -3.13
N MET A 630 8.62 6.24 -3.10
CA MET A 630 7.82 5.96 -4.28
C MET A 630 6.38 6.43 -4.00
N ARG A 631 5.78 7.07 -4.99
CA ARG A 631 4.37 7.42 -5.06
C ARG A 631 3.91 7.01 -6.45
N ASP A 632 3.42 5.79 -6.57
CA ASP A 632 3.13 5.22 -7.88
C ASP A 632 1.63 5.28 -8.19
N LEU A 633 1.33 5.43 -9.48
CA LEU A 633 -0.01 5.49 -10.02
C LEU A 633 -0.56 4.08 -10.22
N TYR A 634 -1.81 3.89 -9.79
CA TYR A 634 -2.57 2.67 -9.95
C TYR A 634 -3.94 2.98 -10.55
N ILE A 635 -4.51 1.98 -11.19
CA ILE A 635 -5.88 1.99 -11.73
C ILE A 635 -6.61 0.74 -11.28
N LYS A 636 -7.91 0.87 -11.01
CA LYS A 636 -8.76 -0.24 -10.58
C LYS A 636 -10.13 -0.16 -11.25
N LYS A 637 -10.60 -1.32 -11.73
CA LYS A 637 -12.00 -1.48 -12.15
C LYS A 637 -12.91 -1.55 -10.91
N VAL A 638 -13.97 -0.75 -10.91
CA VAL A 638 -14.91 -0.62 -9.79
C VAL A 638 -15.59 -1.96 -9.51
N GLY A 639 -15.66 -2.36 -8.24
CA GLY A 639 -16.23 -3.62 -7.78
C GLY A 639 -15.38 -4.88 -8.06
N SER A 640 -14.29 -4.76 -8.82
CA SER A 640 -13.39 -5.90 -9.09
C SER A 640 -12.38 -6.15 -7.95
N HIS A 641 -11.65 -7.26 -8.00
CA HIS A 641 -10.48 -7.50 -7.16
C HIS A 641 -9.16 -7.14 -7.87
N LEU A 642 -9.23 -6.61 -9.09
CA LEU A 642 -8.04 -6.31 -9.88
C LEU A 642 -7.56 -4.89 -9.60
N VAL A 643 -6.24 -4.77 -9.47
CA VAL A 643 -5.52 -3.51 -9.29
C VAL A 643 -4.34 -3.53 -10.26
N THR A 644 -4.21 -2.53 -11.11
CA THR A 644 -3.10 -2.44 -12.06
C THR A 644 -2.20 -1.27 -11.70
N GLN A 645 -0.93 -1.57 -11.46
CA GLN A 645 0.12 -0.57 -11.32
C GLN A 645 0.46 0.00 -12.70
N LEU A 646 0.49 1.32 -12.85
CA LEU A 646 0.80 2.01 -14.11
C LEU A 646 2.21 2.61 -14.13
N THR A 647 2.74 3.02 -12.98
CA THR A 647 4.12 3.55 -12.83
C THR A 647 4.89 2.76 -11.78
N TRP A 648 6.21 2.79 -11.82
CA TRP A 648 7.04 2.27 -10.74
C TRP A 648 8.28 3.12 -10.52
N GLY A 649 8.51 3.49 -9.26
CA GLY A 649 9.65 4.31 -8.87
C GLY A 649 9.49 5.79 -9.23
N GLU A 650 8.26 6.23 -9.52
CA GLU A 650 7.95 7.64 -9.76
C GLU A 650 7.48 8.34 -8.47
N MET A 651 7.44 9.67 -8.50
CA MET A 651 6.88 10.52 -7.46
C MET A 651 5.64 11.22 -8.01
N VAL A 652 4.55 10.45 -8.18
CA VAL A 652 3.30 10.89 -8.80
C VAL A 652 2.49 11.79 -7.89
N TYR A 653 2.00 12.90 -8.45
CA TYR A 653 1.09 13.86 -7.83
C TYR A 653 -0.07 14.22 -8.78
N SER A 654 -1.24 14.47 -8.16
CA SER A 654 -2.47 14.94 -8.80
C SER A 654 -2.87 14.22 -10.11
N PRO A 655 -2.90 12.88 -10.17
CA PRO A 655 -3.31 12.18 -11.37
C PRO A 655 -4.81 12.43 -11.65
N ALA A 656 -5.15 12.61 -12.92
CA ALA A 656 -6.52 12.82 -13.37
C ALA A 656 -6.72 12.25 -14.77
N TYR A 657 -7.96 11.87 -15.11
CA TYR A 657 -8.32 11.57 -16.49
C TYR A 657 -8.28 12.85 -17.34
N HIS A 658 -7.69 12.77 -18.53
CA HIS A 658 -7.66 13.85 -19.52
C HIS A 658 -8.25 13.42 -20.87
N ARG A 659 -8.71 14.40 -21.67
CA ARG A 659 -9.43 14.19 -22.94
C ARG A 659 -8.70 14.78 -24.15
#